data_AF-A0A1C4QFP4-F1
#
_entry.id   AF-A0A1C4QFP4-F1
#
_cell.length_a   1.000
_cell.length_b   1.000
_cell.length_c   1.000
_cell.angle_alpha   90.00
_cell.angle_beta   90.00
_cell.angle_gamma   90.00
#
_symmetry.space_group_name_H-M   'P 1'
#
loop_
_entity.id
_entity.type
_entity.pdbx_description
1 polymer ?
#
loop_
_entity_poly.entity_id
_entity_poly.type
_entity_poly.pdbx_seq_one_letter_code
_entity_poly.pdbx_strand_id
1 'polypeptide(L)'
;MEVPHLPEHRSSSARSSSARSYRAWIVFLIAAAWAAVGLPSSTAASPAPAGSRAVAAVAAAAPAGRSAGDAYIYAPSSRTLPPVAVHSTSGSVGSPQNVLSGASTRISGANSALVLDFGKEVGGLVTLKFAGASGSGQQVGLAFSESSLYTGPISDLSAGTVYSGSGTDGALHTTVNGAGTYTMPTDKLRGGFRYLTVFLSSSGWVDLDGVSLAFTGAAGMSDPSAYRNYFYSSDPLLNKIWYAGAYTVQMDTIDPGTGRAYPPPASGWENNAVIGSGAGILSDGAKRDRAVWPGDLGVSLPTEYASTDDIASTKNALNSLYQHQNSSTGELEYGGPAVNFYGSDTYHTWTLIGTASYYTYSADKAWLDSVWTRYKLGMAFITAKIDGTGLLNVTGTADWARGGQGGENIEANALLYAALTGGAALARAEGDTADATGWQQRAAAVKSAANQRLWNSTIGLYRDNPTSTLYPQDGNSLAAWYGLTDSPAKNTAIARALAARWNNVGAASPEKDGGAIGTFPGSMEVQAHFVADDDINALTLVRREWGYMLNSPTGTGSTFWEGLRSDGSFDYGGTYMSLAHGWATGPTSALTFYLLGLAPTGTSQFDFVPHPGDLTHTEGTISLPQGTVTGDWDYDAAAGTLTEQLTSPAGSTGRIGVPTYGSADVSVSVNGSPVWSGGAFHAAAGVTGGSTDGSYVYLTGVAAGSYTVSATGLSAPAAFSTSVTGSALPAGYTLCAAEGGTCTPSGTQVMAYGAGGYAYRTATGATSCSSASFGGADPAYGVLKSCYLAPAGGPSGYTACAAEHGTCAVGGTREVAYGAGGAFRFQVVTGSVACTNDAFGTDPLSNVAKSCWVAPSGPPPGNWTACAAEHGTCAVTGAQPIAFGADGAFWIGRSSGSTSCDVDTMGIDPVYNVAKSCYAWAGPPAGYPVTCSAENGTCALNGRRTVAYGADGDYLYATFTGSAPCTSAAFGSDPLAGVAKSCYVTS
;
A
#
# COMPACT_ATOMS: atom_id res chain seq x y z
N MET A 1 -2.07 -32.25 6.39
CA MET A 1 -2.13 -31.31 5.25
C MET A 1 -0.83 -31.46 4.50
N GLU A 2 -0.89 -32.12 3.34
CA GLU A 2 0.24 -32.36 2.45
C GLU A 2 0.54 -31.09 1.65
N VAL A 3 1.82 -30.70 1.64
CA VAL A 3 2.37 -29.54 0.91
C VAL A 3 3.02 -30.08 -0.37
N PRO A 4 2.96 -29.40 -1.54
CA PRO A 4 3.34 -30.00 -2.82
C PRO A 4 4.84 -30.30 -2.90
N HIS A 5 5.15 -31.52 -3.34
CA HIS A 5 6.50 -31.99 -3.62
C HIS A 5 7.17 -31.23 -4.77
N LEU A 6 8.39 -30.76 -4.53
CA LEU A 6 9.37 -30.37 -5.55
C LEU A 6 9.71 -31.62 -6.41
N PRO A 7 9.71 -31.53 -7.76
CA PRO A 7 10.03 -32.68 -8.59
C PRO A 7 11.56 -32.93 -8.63
N GLU A 8 11.97 -34.09 -8.10
CA GLU A 8 13.30 -34.66 -8.26
C GLU A 8 13.58 -35.02 -9.74
N HIS A 9 14.58 -34.38 -10.34
CA HIS A 9 15.14 -34.84 -11.61
C HIS A 9 16.05 -36.04 -11.39
N ARG A 10 15.61 -37.21 -11.88
CA ARG A 10 16.39 -38.44 -11.96
C ARG A 10 17.66 -38.23 -12.80
N SER A 11 18.79 -38.55 -12.19
CA SER A 11 20.10 -38.70 -12.83
C SER A 11 20.09 -39.85 -13.84
N SER A 12 20.54 -39.59 -15.08
CA SER A 12 21.10 -40.63 -15.96
C SER A 12 22.54 -40.28 -16.30
N SER A 13 23.42 -41.18 -15.90
CA SER A 13 24.87 -41.18 -16.10
C SER A 13 25.30 -41.19 -17.57
N ALA A 14 26.34 -40.43 -17.91
CA ALA A 14 27.36 -40.87 -18.87
C ALA A 14 28.70 -40.16 -18.59
N ARG A 15 29.76 -40.98 -18.49
CA ARG A 15 31.14 -40.64 -18.16
C ARG A 15 31.87 -39.95 -19.31
N SER A 16 32.81 -39.04 -19.00
CA SER A 16 34.24 -39.16 -19.41
C SER A 16 35.05 -37.97 -18.84
N SER A 17 35.98 -38.25 -17.91
CA SER A 17 37.44 -38.02 -18.03
C SER A 17 37.84 -36.66 -18.66
N SER A 18 38.66 -35.81 -18.05
CA SER A 18 39.92 -36.10 -17.38
C SER A 18 40.46 -34.85 -16.68
N ALA A 19 41.13 -35.06 -15.56
CA ALA A 19 41.93 -34.07 -14.86
C ALA A 19 43.27 -33.85 -15.59
N ARG A 20 43.81 -32.62 -15.52
CA ARG A 20 45.26 -32.37 -15.42
C ARG A 20 45.54 -30.97 -14.89
N SER A 21 46.09 -30.97 -13.68
CA SER A 21 46.82 -29.91 -12.99
C SER A 21 48.10 -29.52 -13.76
N TYR A 22 48.57 -28.28 -13.64
CA TYR A 22 50.00 -27.95 -13.44
C TYR A 22 50.18 -26.49 -12.98
N ARG A 23 50.97 -26.32 -11.90
CA ARG A 23 51.60 -25.08 -11.43
C ARG A 23 52.90 -24.82 -12.23
N ALA A 24 53.29 -23.56 -12.44
CA ALA A 24 54.69 -23.09 -12.26
C ALA A 24 54.88 -21.56 -12.45
N TRP A 25 55.45 -21.00 -11.39
CA TRP A 25 56.17 -19.74 -11.09
C TRP A 25 57.23 -19.11 -12.05
N ILE A 26 57.55 -17.82 -11.77
CA ILE A 26 58.85 -17.03 -11.89
C ILE A 26 59.14 -16.28 -13.23
N VAL A 27 59.66 -15.03 -13.39
CA VAL A 27 60.09 -13.84 -12.57
C VAL A 27 60.61 -12.67 -13.51
N PHE A 28 60.42 -11.39 -13.09
CA PHE A 28 61.14 -10.08 -13.34
C PHE A 28 61.30 -9.45 -14.76
N LEU A 29 61.16 -8.12 -14.98
CA LEU A 29 62.05 -7.00 -14.54
C LEU A 29 61.41 -5.58 -14.59
N ILE A 30 62.11 -4.63 -13.96
CA ILE A 30 61.82 -3.27 -13.44
C ILE A 30 61.95 -2.10 -14.47
N ALA A 31 61.23 -0.97 -14.27
CA ALA A 31 61.77 0.41 -14.26
C ALA A 31 60.73 1.48 -13.85
N ALA A 32 61.18 2.46 -13.04
CA ALA A 32 60.42 3.58 -12.47
C ALA A 32 61.06 4.93 -12.86
N ALA A 33 60.31 6.04 -12.80
CA ALA A 33 60.85 7.39 -12.56
C ALA A 33 59.76 8.39 -12.11
N TRP A 34 60.09 9.16 -11.06
CA TRP A 34 59.38 10.30 -10.48
C TRP A 34 60.16 11.59 -10.76
N ALA A 35 59.50 12.77 -10.81
CA ALA A 35 60.11 14.06 -10.45
C ALA A 35 59.05 15.15 -10.14
N ALA A 36 59.38 16.02 -9.20
CA ALA A 36 58.59 17.14 -8.65
C ALA A 36 59.38 18.47 -8.72
N VAL A 37 58.76 19.55 -8.20
CA VAL A 37 59.30 20.90 -7.81
C VAL A 37 59.23 21.98 -8.91
N GLY A 38 58.84 23.26 -8.72
CA GLY A 38 58.47 24.07 -7.55
C GLY A 38 58.09 25.53 -7.95
N LEU A 39 57.63 26.32 -6.97
CA LEU A 39 57.15 27.73 -7.02
C LEU A 39 58.25 28.80 -7.23
N PRO A 40 57.86 30.07 -7.51
CA PRO A 40 58.28 31.16 -6.61
C PRO A 40 57.23 32.28 -6.37
N SER A 41 57.60 33.19 -5.45
CA SER A 41 56.76 34.14 -4.69
C SER A 41 56.96 35.64 -5.06
N SER A 42 55.85 36.38 -5.07
CA SER A 42 55.56 37.75 -4.53
C SER A 42 56.29 39.08 -4.91
N THR A 43 55.46 40.15 -4.85
CA THR A 43 55.67 41.63 -4.72
C THR A 43 55.63 42.44 -6.03
N ALA A 44 54.96 43.60 -6.21
CA ALA A 44 54.33 44.60 -5.32
C ALA A 44 53.31 45.52 -6.07
N ALA A 45 52.55 46.33 -5.30
CA ALA A 45 51.97 47.66 -5.58
C ALA A 45 50.44 47.83 -5.82
N SER A 46 49.83 48.70 -5.01
CA SER A 46 48.53 49.42 -5.18
C SER A 46 48.82 50.92 -5.47
N PRO A 47 47.84 51.86 -5.73
CA PRO A 47 46.36 51.77 -5.75
C PRO A 47 45.58 52.56 -6.85
N ALA A 48 44.25 52.30 -6.91
CA ALA A 48 43.07 53.16 -7.27
C ALA A 48 42.62 53.38 -8.75
N PRO A 49 41.31 53.69 -9.03
CA PRO A 49 40.09 53.55 -8.22
C PRO A 49 38.89 52.81 -8.89
N ALA A 50 37.97 52.44 -8.00
CA ALA A 50 36.58 51.99 -8.10
C ALA A 50 35.79 52.17 -9.42
N GLY A 51 35.28 51.05 -9.92
CA GLY A 51 34.06 50.92 -10.71
C GLY A 51 33.27 49.73 -10.19
N SER A 52 32.13 50.02 -9.56
CA SER A 52 31.24 49.07 -8.88
C SER A 52 30.67 47.99 -9.80
N ARG A 53 30.97 46.72 -9.52
CA ARG A 53 30.11 45.57 -9.86
C ARG A 53 29.84 44.78 -8.58
N ALA A 54 28.58 44.79 -8.16
CA ALA A 54 28.09 43.96 -7.08
C ALA A 54 28.30 42.49 -7.45
N VAL A 55 29.11 41.80 -6.64
CA VAL A 55 29.24 40.34 -6.68
C VAL A 55 28.04 39.80 -5.89
N ALA A 56 27.20 39.01 -6.56
CA ALA A 56 26.17 38.22 -5.92
C ALA A 56 26.84 37.30 -4.89
N ALA A 57 26.52 37.49 -3.62
CA ALA A 57 26.90 36.55 -2.58
C ALA A 57 26.19 35.23 -2.88
N VAL A 58 26.98 34.19 -3.16
CA VAL A 58 26.52 32.80 -3.08
C VAL A 58 26.15 32.60 -1.61
N ALA A 59 24.85 32.50 -1.33
CA ALA A 59 24.37 32.13 -0.01
C ALA A 59 24.90 30.72 0.30
N ALA A 60 25.80 30.65 1.28
CA ALA A 60 26.14 29.40 1.93
C ALA A 60 24.85 28.84 2.55
N ALA A 61 24.56 27.56 2.29
CA ALA A 61 23.43 26.86 2.88
C ALA A 61 23.48 26.99 4.41
N ALA A 62 22.36 27.41 4.99
CA ALA A 62 22.18 27.43 6.44
C ALA A 62 22.34 26.01 7.00
N PRO A 63 22.87 25.83 8.22
CA PRO A 63 22.80 24.54 8.89
C PRO A 63 21.33 24.21 9.15
N ALA A 64 20.93 22.96 8.87
CA ALA A 64 19.58 22.48 9.06
C ALA A 64 19.08 22.77 10.48
N GLY A 65 18.07 23.63 10.61
CA GLY A 65 17.26 23.70 11.81
C GLY A 65 16.51 22.37 11.97
N ARG A 66 16.35 21.89 13.21
CA ARG A 66 15.58 20.68 13.48
C ARG A 66 14.17 20.79 12.89
N SER A 67 13.75 19.80 12.10
CA SER A 67 12.37 19.73 11.60
C SER A 67 11.43 19.26 12.71
N ALA A 68 10.12 19.50 12.58
CA ALA A 68 9.14 18.95 13.51
C ALA A 68 9.12 17.40 13.51
N GLY A 69 9.54 16.80 12.39
CA GLY A 69 9.67 15.35 12.22
C GLY A 69 10.84 14.72 12.98
N ASP A 70 11.88 15.48 13.34
CA ASP A 70 13.09 14.95 14.00
C ASP A 70 12.81 14.15 15.28
N ALA A 71 11.73 14.49 15.99
CA ALA A 71 11.31 13.82 17.22
C ALA A 71 10.84 12.36 17.01
N TYR A 72 10.57 11.98 15.76
CA TYR A 72 10.04 10.67 15.38
C TYR A 72 11.11 9.76 14.76
N ILE A 73 12.35 10.24 14.57
CA ILE A 73 13.43 9.45 13.97
C ILE A 73 13.79 8.25 14.87
N TYR A 74 13.56 7.04 14.37
CA TYR A 74 14.02 5.81 15.02
C TYR A 74 15.48 5.49 14.72
N ALA A 75 16.06 6.02 13.64
CA ALA A 75 17.45 5.76 13.30
C ALA A 75 18.41 6.29 14.38
N PRO A 76 19.44 5.52 14.78
CA PRO A 76 20.40 6.01 15.75
C PRO A 76 21.37 7.02 15.13
N SER A 77 21.73 8.06 15.89
CA SER A 77 22.83 8.98 15.51
C SER A 77 24.23 8.42 15.77
N SER A 78 24.33 7.20 16.32
CA SER A 78 25.57 6.52 16.67
C SER A 78 25.60 5.14 16.04
N ARG A 79 26.77 4.72 15.56
CA ARG A 79 27.04 3.36 15.08
C ARG A 79 27.31 2.36 16.22
N THR A 80 27.37 2.82 17.46
CA THR A 80 27.52 1.96 18.64
C THR A 80 26.34 2.17 19.59
N LEU A 81 25.55 1.12 19.80
CA LEU A 81 24.32 1.14 20.58
C LEU A 81 24.43 0.29 21.83
N PRO A 82 24.15 0.82 23.03
CA PRO A 82 23.89 0.00 24.21
C PRO A 82 22.43 -0.48 24.23
N PRO A 83 22.11 -1.58 24.95
CA PRO A 83 20.73 -1.86 25.33
C PRO A 83 20.20 -0.76 26.25
N VAL A 84 18.89 -0.53 26.24
CA VAL A 84 18.25 0.56 27.00
C VAL A 84 17.48 0.06 28.23
N ALA A 85 17.14 -1.23 28.27
CA ALA A 85 16.44 -1.83 29.39
C ALA A 85 16.80 -3.31 29.58
N VAL A 86 16.53 -3.82 30.79
CA VAL A 86 16.43 -5.26 31.04
C VAL A 86 14.97 -5.66 30.85
N HIS A 87 14.69 -6.56 29.91
CA HIS A 87 13.35 -7.08 29.64
C HIS A 87 12.93 -8.11 30.70
N SER A 88 13.79 -9.10 30.96
CA SER A 88 13.50 -10.18 31.91
C SER A 88 14.78 -10.89 32.37
N THR A 89 14.65 -11.70 33.42
CA THR A 89 15.71 -12.59 33.92
C THR A 89 15.14 -13.95 34.25
N SER A 90 15.93 -15.01 34.09
CA SER A 90 15.62 -16.36 34.57
C SER A 90 16.81 -16.94 35.35
N GLY A 91 16.53 -17.84 36.29
CA GLY A 91 17.56 -18.40 37.17
C GLY A 91 18.10 -17.37 38.17
N SER A 92 19.42 -17.40 38.42
CA SER A 92 20.09 -16.54 39.39
C SER A 92 20.86 -15.41 38.68
N VAL A 93 20.26 -14.22 38.67
CA VAL A 93 20.85 -12.98 38.13
C VAL A 93 20.84 -11.90 39.21
N GLY A 94 22.03 -11.48 39.64
CA GLY A 94 22.22 -10.45 40.66
C GLY A 94 22.37 -9.06 40.06
N SER A 95 21.59 -8.11 40.57
CA SER A 95 21.59 -6.68 40.17
C SER A 95 21.51 -6.46 38.65
N PRO A 96 20.50 -7.01 37.95
CA PRO A 96 20.46 -7.06 36.48
C PRO A 96 20.56 -5.70 35.78
N GLN A 97 20.08 -4.62 36.40
CA GLN A 97 20.11 -3.27 35.83
C GLN A 97 21.54 -2.68 35.76
N ASN A 98 22.50 -3.22 36.52
CA ASN A 98 23.85 -2.68 36.59
C ASN A 98 24.54 -2.64 35.22
N VAL A 99 24.28 -3.65 34.37
CA VAL A 99 24.90 -3.76 33.03
C VAL A 99 24.63 -2.55 32.15
N LEU A 100 23.46 -1.89 32.30
CA LEU A 100 23.08 -0.71 31.52
C LEU A 100 23.93 0.52 31.86
N SER A 101 24.58 0.52 33.02
CA SER A 101 25.41 1.62 33.53
C SER A 101 26.91 1.31 33.55
N GLY A 102 27.32 0.16 33.01
CA GLY A 102 28.71 -0.30 33.04
C GLY A 102 29.14 -0.94 34.36
N ALA A 103 28.20 -1.17 35.29
CA ALA A 103 28.44 -1.88 36.55
C ALA A 103 28.16 -3.39 36.39
N SER A 104 28.75 -4.20 37.26
CA SER A 104 28.66 -5.66 37.16
C SER A 104 27.27 -6.20 37.47
N THR A 105 26.74 -7.00 36.55
CA THR A 105 25.60 -7.89 36.71
C THR A 105 26.09 -9.33 36.78
N ARG A 106 25.79 -10.03 37.87
CA ARG A 106 26.26 -11.41 38.06
C ARG A 106 25.23 -12.40 37.52
N ILE A 107 25.61 -13.25 36.57
CA ILE A 107 24.81 -14.38 36.08
C ILE A 107 25.43 -15.66 36.67
N SER A 108 24.67 -16.44 37.44
CA SER A 108 25.17 -17.61 38.19
C SER A 108 24.34 -18.87 37.96
N GLY A 109 25.00 -20.01 37.81
CA GLY A 109 24.35 -21.30 37.62
C GLY A 109 23.89 -21.54 36.17
N ALA A 110 23.84 -22.82 35.80
CA ALA A 110 23.45 -23.23 34.47
C ALA A 110 21.98 -22.86 34.19
N ASN A 111 21.71 -22.40 32.98
CA ASN A 111 20.42 -21.92 32.48
C ASN A 111 19.92 -20.60 33.09
N SER A 112 20.77 -19.86 33.81
CA SER A 112 20.46 -18.48 34.19
C SER A 112 20.65 -17.55 33.00
N ALA A 113 19.69 -16.65 32.77
CA ALA A 113 19.68 -15.76 31.62
C ALA A 113 19.25 -14.33 31.97
N LEU A 114 19.82 -13.38 31.23
CA LEU A 114 19.47 -11.98 31.22
C LEU A 114 19.00 -11.60 29.81
N VAL A 115 17.77 -11.10 29.68
CA VAL A 115 17.23 -10.61 28.42
C VAL A 115 17.29 -9.09 28.41
N LEU A 116 18.03 -8.55 27.44
CA LEU A 116 18.24 -7.12 27.23
C LEU A 116 17.35 -6.63 26.09
N ASP A 117 16.77 -5.44 26.27
CA ASP A 117 15.92 -4.77 25.28
C ASP A 117 16.64 -3.52 24.75
N PHE A 118 16.78 -3.44 23.42
CA PHE A 118 17.32 -2.25 22.73
C PHE A 118 16.27 -1.15 22.54
N GLY A 119 15.00 -1.41 22.90
CA GLY A 119 13.87 -0.48 22.85
C GLY A 119 13.24 -0.34 21.47
N LYS A 120 13.95 -0.80 20.44
CA LYS A 120 13.57 -0.78 19.02
C LYS A 120 14.30 -1.91 18.31
N GLU A 121 13.88 -2.20 17.09
CA GLU A 121 14.59 -3.10 16.17
C GLU A 121 16.00 -2.57 15.92
N VAL A 122 17.00 -3.44 15.97
CA VAL A 122 18.41 -3.14 15.69
C VAL A 122 19.05 -4.30 14.93
N GLY A 123 20.25 -4.09 14.40
CA GLY A 123 20.98 -5.12 13.66
C GLY A 123 22.46 -4.81 13.67
N GLY A 124 23.28 -5.83 13.83
CA GLY A 124 24.73 -5.62 13.96
C GLY A 124 25.50 -6.69 14.71
N LEU A 125 26.73 -6.31 15.08
CA LEU A 125 27.68 -7.15 15.83
C LEU A 125 27.69 -6.79 17.31
N VAL A 126 27.39 -7.77 18.17
CA VAL A 126 27.39 -7.60 19.63
C VAL A 126 28.79 -7.83 20.22
N THR A 127 29.15 -6.96 21.16
CA THR A 127 30.31 -7.09 22.04
C THR A 127 29.83 -7.17 23.49
N LEU A 128 30.30 -8.18 24.22
CA LEU A 128 30.10 -8.38 25.65
C LEU A 128 31.39 -8.10 26.42
N LYS A 129 31.28 -7.40 27.54
CA LYS A 129 32.39 -7.13 28.46
C LYS A 129 32.13 -7.77 29.82
N PHE A 130 33.15 -8.43 30.36
CA PHE A 130 33.10 -9.12 31.64
C PHE A 130 34.12 -8.53 32.61
N ALA A 131 33.68 -8.28 33.84
CA ALA A 131 34.53 -7.88 34.95
C ALA A 131 35.19 -9.07 35.67
N GLY A 132 34.64 -10.28 35.53
CA GLY A 132 35.17 -11.48 36.18
C GLY A 132 34.35 -12.74 35.92
N ALA A 133 34.89 -13.88 36.35
CA ALA A 133 34.23 -15.18 36.32
C ALA A 133 34.70 -16.07 37.48
N SER A 134 33.92 -17.09 37.83
CA SER A 134 34.21 -18.04 38.92
C SER A 134 35.43 -18.94 38.70
N GLY A 135 36.00 -18.94 37.49
CA GLY A 135 37.11 -19.77 37.06
C GLY A 135 37.20 -19.81 35.54
N SER A 136 38.23 -20.48 35.00
CA SER A 136 38.34 -20.68 33.55
C SER A 136 37.23 -21.58 33.00
N GLY A 137 36.84 -21.38 31.74
CA GLY A 137 35.95 -22.30 31.03
C GLY A 137 34.45 -22.03 31.16
N GLN A 138 34.02 -20.88 31.70
CA GLN A 138 32.58 -20.58 31.79
C GLN A 138 31.98 -20.43 30.39
N GLN A 139 30.85 -21.10 30.12
CA GLN A 139 30.21 -21.10 28.81
C GLN A 139 29.06 -20.11 28.79
N VAL A 140 29.20 -19.04 28.02
CA VAL A 140 28.18 -18.00 27.84
C VAL A 140 27.57 -18.11 26.46
N GLY A 141 26.24 -18.09 26.39
CA GLY A 141 25.46 -18.10 25.15
C GLY A 141 24.82 -16.75 24.84
N LEU A 142 24.64 -16.46 23.55
CA LEU A 142 23.95 -15.28 23.01
C LEU A 142 22.86 -15.74 22.04
N ALA A 143 21.63 -15.28 22.24
CA ALA A 143 20.51 -15.54 21.35
C ALA A 143 19.71 -14.26 21.07
N PHE A 144 19.12 -14.18 19.87
CA PHE A 144 18.59 -12.93 19.30
C PHE A 144 17.15 -13.09 18.82
N SER A 145 16.26 -12.19 19.24
CA SER A 145 14.85 -12.19 18.81
C SER A 145 14.34 -10.80 18.46
N GLU A 146 13.54 -10.70 17.40
CA GLU A 146 12.80 -9.48 17.04
C GLU A 146 11.58 -9.30 17.96
N SER A 147 10.89 -10.41 18.28
CA SER A 147 9.70 -10.41 19.15
C SER A 147 10.01 -10.78 20.59
N SER A 148 9.28 -10.16 21.52
CA SER A 148 9.30 -10.55 22.95
C SER A 148 8.81 -11.98 23.17
N LEU A 149 7.95 -12.51 22.28
CA LEU A 149 7.38 -13.86 22.36
C LEU A 149 8.43 -14.97 22.28
N TYR A 150 9.56 -14.69 21.63
CA TYR A 150 10.56 -15.71 21.29
C TYR A 150 11.87 -15.55 22.04
N THR A 151 11.90 -14.66 23.04
CA THR A 151 13.07 -14.49 23.91
C THR A 151 13.41 -15.79 24.62
N GLY A 152 14.71 -16.08 24.71
CA GLY A 152 15.18 -17.34 25.25
C GLY A 152 16.56 -17.71 24.71
N PRO A 153 17.05 -18.92 25.02
CA PRO A 153 18.39 -19.37 24.63
C PRO A 153 18.48 -19.85 23.18
N ILE A 154 17.48 -19.58 22.34
CA ILE A 154 17.42 -19.97 20.93
C ILE A 154 17.07 -18.71 20.14
N SER A 155 17.90 -18.38 19.16
CA SER A 155 17.69 -17.22 18.29
C SER A 155 16.55 -17.47 17.31
N ASP A 156 15.92 -16.39 16.86
CA ASP A 156 14.96 -16.43 15.77
C ASP A 156 15.57 -17.04 14.50
N LEU A 157 14.75 -17.56 13.59
CA LEU A 157 15.25 -18.22 12.39
C LEU A 157 15.55 -17.18 11.30
N SER A 158 16.82 -17.05 10.93
CA SER A 158 17.27 -16.24 9.79
C SER A 158 17.71 -17.07 8.58
N ALA A 159 18.16 -18.31 8.80
CA ALA A 159 18.76 -19.13 7.76
C ALA A 159 17.73 -19.85 6.87
N GLY A 160 16.42 -19.79 7.17
CA GLY A 160 15.39 -20.44 6.36
C GLY A 160 15.42 -21.97 6.37
N THR A 161 16.04 -22.59 7.38
CA THR A 161 16.16 -24.05 7.54
C THR A 161 14.83 -24.76 7.85
N VAL A 162 13.75 -24.00 8.06
CA VAL A 162 12.37 -24.53 8.24
C VAL A 162 11.95 -25.40 7.05
N TYR A 163 12.37 -25.03 5.84
CA TYR A 163 12.00 -25.74 4.61
C TYR A 163 12.88 -26.96 4.30
N SER A 164 14.02 -27.13 4.99
CA SER A 164 14.94 -28.26 4.80
C SER A 164 14.84 -29.34 5.89
N GLY A 165 13.94 -29.17 6.87
CA GLY A 165 13.74 -30.13 7.96
C GLY A 165 14.92 -30.26 8.93
N SER A 166 15.88 -29.31 8.92
CA SER A 166 17.16 -29.42 9.63
C SER A 166 17.46 -28.20 10.51
N GLY A 167 17.21 -28.31 11.82
CA GLY A 167 17.85 -27.49 12.86
C GLY A 167 17.35 -26.04 13.05
N THR A 168 17.53 -25.54 14.28
CA THR A 168 17.31 -24.14 14.67
C THR A 168 18.58 -23.30 14.48
N ASP A 169 18.47 -21.98 14.35
CA ASP A 169 19.63 -21.06 14.38
C ASP A 169 20.42 -21.18 15.70
N GLY A 170 19.78 -21.62 16.80
CA GLY A 170 20.45 -21.88 18.08
C GLY A 170 21.00 -20.60 18.71
N ALA A 171 22.15 -20.70 19.38
CA ALA A 171 22.83 -19.57 20.02
C ALA A 171 24.30 -19.55 19.65
N LEU A 172 24.93 -18.37 19.72
CA LEU A 172 26.38 -18.28 19.71
C LEU A 172 26.91 -18.61 21.10
N HIS A 173 28.03 -19.30 21.17
CA HIS A 173 28.68 -19.65 22.44
C HIS A 173 30.10 -19.13 22.49
N THR A 174 30.51 -18.69 23.68
CA THR A 174 31.87 -18.25 23.97
C THR A 174 32.35 -18.75 25.33
N THR A 175 33.66 -18.88 25.47
CA THR A 175 34.30 -19.27 26.72
C THR A 175 34.84 -18.05 27.45
N VAL A 176 34.38 -17.82 28.68
CA VAL A 176 34.83 -16.73 29.56
C VAL A 176 35.77 -17.31 30.63
N ASN A 177 36.97 -16.73 30.72
CA ASN A 177 38.02 -17.19 31.63
C ASN A 177 38.31 -16.24 32.81
N GLY A 178 37.60 -15.12 32.89
CA GLY A 178 37.88 -14.02 33.82
C GLY A 178 37.43 -12.70 33.21
N ALA A 179 38.06 -11.59 33.62
CA ALA A 179 37.81 -10.29 33.00
C ALA A 179 38.25 -10.27 31.53
N GLY A 180 37.47 -9.64 30.65
CA GLY A 180 37.77 -9.59 29.23
C GLY A 180 36.59 -9.15 28.36
N THR A 181 36.74 -9.31 27.06
CA THR A 181 35.74 -8.92 26.06
C THR A 181 35.56 -10.01 25.03
N TYR A 182 34.31 -10.22 24.60
CA TYR A 182 33.95 -11.09 23.48
C TYR A 182 33.20 -10.26 22.46
N THR A 183 33.64 -10.28 21.20
CA THR A 183 32.88 -9.76 20.06
C THR A 183 32.49 -10.93 19.18
N MET A 184 31.22 -10.97 18.77
CA MET A 184 30.74 -12.05 17.91
C MET A 184 31.44 -12.06 16.53
N PRO A 185 31.58 -13.23 15.88
CA PRO A 185 32.13 -13.33 14.52
C PRO A 185 31.29 -12.54 13.50
N THR A 186 31.94 -11.98 12.49
CA THR A 186 31.28 -11.14 11.47
C THR A 186 30.35 -11.94 10.56
N ASP A 187 30.71 -13.18 10.24
CA ASP A 187 29.87 -14.12 9.48
C ASP A 187 28.60 -14.53 10.23
N LYS A 188 28.56 -14.32 11.55
CA LYS A 188 27.39 -14.52 12.41
C LYS A 188 26.63 -13.23 12.68
N LEU A 189 26.81 -12.19 11.86
CA LEU A 189 26.03 -10.95 11.90
C LEU A 189 24.54 -11.26 12.09
N ARG A 190 23.88 -10.56 13.03
CA ARG A 190 22.44 -10.61 13.17
C ARG A 190 21.83 -9.34 12.59
N GLY A 191 21.17 -9.48 11.45
CA GLY A 191 20.68 -8.32 10.71
C GLY A 191 19.45 -7.65 11.30
N GLY A 192 18.62 -8.39 12.05
CA GLY A 192 17.48 -7.87 12.80
C GLY A 192 17.29 -8.61 14.14
N PHE A 193 17.17 -7.86 15.22
CA PHE A 193 16.66 -8.25 16.53
C PHE A 193 16.34 -7.00 17.38
N ARG A 194 15.47 -7.14 18.38
CA ARG A 194 15.28 -6.14 19.45
C ARG A 194 15.79 -6.64 20.80
N TYR A 195 15.68 -7.94 21.03
CA TYR A 195 16.00 -8.59 22.29
C TYR A 195 17.26 -9.44 22.16
N LEU A 196 18.19 -9.25 23.09
CA LEU A 196 19.40 -10.06 23.24
C LEU A 196 19.32 -10.85 24.54
N THR A 197 19.33 -12.18 24.44
CA THR A 197 19.42 -13.07 25.60
C THR A 197 20.88 -13.47 25.82
N VAL A 198 21.44 -13.12 26.99
CA VAL A 198 22.75 -13.57 27.45
C VAL A 198 22.55 -14.60 28.55
N PHE A 199 23.04 -15.82 28.37
CA PHE A 199 22.78 -16.91 29.32
C PHE A 199 24.04 -17.72 29.64
N LEU A 200 24.05 -18.35 30.81
CA LEU A 200 25.16 -19.19 31.27
C LEU A 200 24.80 -20.68 31.11
N SER A 201 25.61 -21.43 30.38
CA SER A 201 25.44 -22.89 30.23
C SER A 201 26.22 -23.70 31.27
N SER A 202 27.24 -23.09 31.89
CA SER A 202 28.03 -23.70 32.97
C SER A 202 27.44 -23.41 34.35
N SER A 203 27.83 -24.19 35.37
CA SER A 203 27.32 -24.06 36.74
C SER A 203 27.97 -22.94 37.58
N GLY A 204 29.00 -22.27 37.05
CA GLY A 204 29.74 -21.21 37.74
C GLY A 204 29.04 -19.85 37.70
N TRP A 205 29.82 -18.76 37.65
CA TRP A 205 29.29 -17.40 37.48
C TRP A 205 30.17 -16.54 36.57
N VAL A 206 29.54 -15.55 35.94
CA VAL A 206 30.19 -14.46 35.19
C VAL A 206 29.62 -13.11 35.63
N ASP A 207 30.47 -12.08 35.68
CA ASP A 207 30.09 -10.70 35.96
C ASP A 207 30.11 -9.89 34.67
N LEU A 208 28.94 -9.69 34.05
CA LEU A 208 28.75 -8.90 32.84
C LEU A 208 28.68 -7.42 33.20
N ASP A 209 29.59 -6.59 32.69
CA ASP A 209 29.70 -5.16 33.00
C ASP A 209 29.61 -4.26 31.75
N GLY A 210 29.26 -4.82 30.59
CA GLY A 210 28.98 -4.03 29.40
C GLY A 210 28.44 -4.84 28.23
N VAL A 211 27.55 -4.23 27.47
CA VAL A 211 27.02 -4.74 26.20
C VAL A 211 26.94 -3.59 25.21
N SER A 212 27.45 -3.79 24.00
CA SER A 212 27.35 -2.83 22.90
C SER A 212 27.12 -3.53 21.58
N LEU A 213 26.40 -2.88 20.68
CA LEU A 213 26.11 -3.32 19.31
C LEU A 213 26.76 -2.36 18.31
N ALA A 214 27.54 -2.88 17.37
CA ALA A 214 27.95 -2.13 16.18
C ALA A 214 26.83 -2.19 15.14
N PHE A 215 26.09 -1.09 14.98
CA PHE A 215 24.89 -0.98 14.14
C PHE A 215 25.22 -1.01 12.64
N THR A 216 24.62 -1.95 11.90
CA THR A 216 24.93 -2.21 10.48
C THR A 216 23.86 -1.76 9.48
N GLY A 217 22.65 -1.39 9.93
CA GLY A 217 21.61 -0.85 9.04
C GLY A 217 22.06 0.45 8.36
N ALA A 218 21.53 0.72 7.17
CA ALA A 218 21.89 1.84 6.31
C ALA A 218 23.41 1.93 6.08
N ALA A 219 24.03 0.84 5.63
CA ALA A 219 25.49 0.68 5.59
C ALA A 219 26.23 1.80 4.83
N GLY A 220 25.58 2.42 3.83
CA GLY A 220 26.13 3.55 3.07
C GLY A 220 26.16 4.91 3.79
N MET A 221 25.48 5.06 4.94
CA MET A 221 25.35 6.34 5.65
C MET A 221 26.36 6.43 6.80
N SER A 222 27.04 7.57 7.00
CA SER A 222 27.90 7.75 8.19
C SER A 222 27.07 7.96 9.46
N ASP A 223 26.04 8.81 9.36
CA ASP A 223 25.04 9.07 10.39
C ASP A 223 23.67 8.54 9.92
N PRO A 224 23.17 7.41 10.44
CA PRO A 224 21.86 6.88 10.08
C PRO A 224 20.70 7.83 10.37
N SER A 225 20.85 8.80 11.28
CA SER A 225 19.80 9.78 11.60
C SER A 225 19.76 10.97 10.64
N ALA A 226 20.71 11.08 9.70
CA ALA A 226 20.78 12.18 8.74
C ALA A 226 19.85 11.93 7.54
N TYR A 227 18.54 12.00 7.78
CA TYR A 227 17.53 11.88 6.73
C TYR A 227 17.63 13.05 5.76
N ARG A 228 17.52 12.76 4.45
CA ARG A 228 17.55 13.79 3.42
C ARG A 228 16.21 14.51 3.29
N ASN A 229 15.13 13.75 3.45
CA ASN A 229 13.76 14.20 3.37
C ASN A 229 13.06 14.00 4.72
N TYR A 230 12.07 14.83 5.04
CA TYR A 230 11.26 14.69 6.24
C TYR A 230 9.77 14.77 5.94
N PHE A 231 8.97 14.31 6.89
CA PHE A 231 7.52 14.39 6.89
C PHE A 231 7.03 14.73 8.30
N TYR A 232 6.06 15.60 8.40
CA TYR A 232 5.34 15.87 9.63
C TYR A 232 3.88 16.21 9.33
N SER A 233 3.00 15.83 10.24
CA SER A 233 1.57 16.07 10.10
C SER A 233 0.93 16.33 11.46
N SER A 234 -0.30 16.85 11.41
CA SER A 234 -1.18 17.03 12.58
C SER A 234 -1.58 15.72 13.28
N ASP A 235 -1.27 14.55 12.72
CA ASP A 235 -1.52 13.23 13.31
C ASP A 235 -0.21 12.58 13.82
N PRO A 236 0.00 12.50 15.15
CA PRO A 236 1.20 11.89 15.71
C PRO A 236 1.39 10.40 15.39
N LEU A 237 0.33 9.66 15.12
CA LEU A 237 0.44 8.25 14.74
C LEU A 237 0.95 8.12 13.31
N LEU A 238 0.45 8.94 12.37
CA LEU A 238 0.95 8.95 10.99
C LEU A 238 2.42 9.35 10.93
N ASN A 239 2.85 10.31 11.76
CA ASN A 239 4.26 10.67 11.90
C ASN A 239 5.09 9.44 12.32
N LYS A 240 4.67 8.71 13.38
CA LYS A 240 5.37 7.49 13.80
C LYS A 240 5.41 6.42 12.71
N ILE A 241 4.32 6.24 11.97
CA ILE A 241 4.22 5.25 10.90
C ILE A 241 5.21 5.58 9.77
N TRP A 242 5.27 6.84 9.35
CA TRP A 242 6.20 7.30 8.32
C TRP A 242 7.65 6.99 8.71
N TYR A 243 8.07 7.37 9.92
CA TYR A 243 9.44 7.14 10.37
C TYR A 243 9.76 5.67 10.65
N ALA A 244 8.77 4.85 11.02
CA ALA A 244 8.96 3.41 11.18
C ALA A 244 9.17 2.72 9.82
N GLY A 245 8.47 3.16 8.77
CA GLY A 245 8.68 2.63 7.42
C GLY A 245 10.04 3.03 6.85
N ALA A 246 10.44 4.29 7.05
CA ALA A 246 11.79 4.74 6.72
C ALA A 246 12.87 3.96 7.49
N TYR A 247 12.69 3.73 8.78
CA TYR A 247 13.62 2.95 9.59
C TYR A 247 13.66 1.47 9.20
N THR A 248 12.54 0.90 8.75
CA THR A 248 12.48 -0.46 8.20
C THR A 248 13.39 -0.57 6.98
N VAL A 249 13.23 0.33 5.99
CA VAL A 249 14.13 0.36 4.81
C VAL A 249 15.59 0.56 5.20
N GLN A 250 15.90 1.40 6.18
CA GLN A 250 17.27 1.52 6.67
C GLN A 250 17.81 0.21 7.26
N MET A 251 16.99 -0.56 7.98
CA MET A 251 17.38 -1.88 8.47
C MET A 251 17.62 -2.88 7.30
N ASP A 252 16.90 -2.70 6.20
CA ASP A 252 16.97 -3.53 4.99
C ASP A 252 18.05 -3.07 3.99
N THR A 253 18.63 -1.89 4.18
CA THR A 253 19.80 -1.39 3.41
C THR A 253 21.09 -1.86 4.07
N ILE A 254 21.69 -2.92 3.51
CA ILE A 254 22.79 -3.68 4.11
C ILE A 254 24.12 -3.48 3.38
N ASP A 255 25.23 -3.88 4.01
CA ASP A 255 26.51 -4.03 3.30
C ASP A 255 26.39 -5.20 2.30
N PRO A 256 26.75 -5.02 1.02
CA PRO A 256 26.60 -6.07 0.00
C PRO A 256 27.36 -7.37 0.28
N GLY A 257 28.36 -7.37 1.16
CA GLY A 257 29.09 -8.56 1.61
C GLY A 257 28.47 -9.28 2.81
N THR A 258 27.29 -8.84 3.26
CA THR A 258 26.61 -9.37 4.45
C THR A 258 25.24 -9.99 4.16
N GLY A 259 25.00 -10.37 2.91
CA GLY A 259 23.79 -11.10 2.54
C GLY A 259 23.81 -12.52 3.10
N ARG A 260 22.65 -13.19 3.05
CA ARG A 260 22.48 -14.55 3.55
C ARG A 260 23.22 -15.57 2.68
N ALA A 261 23.92 -16.50 3.32
CA ALA A 261 24.49 -17.66 2.63
C ALA A 261 23.40 -18.57 2.06
N TYR A 262 23.55 -18.97 0.79
CA TYR A 262 22.66 -19.92 0.12
C TYR A 262 23.45 -20.98 -0.67
N PRO A 263 23.12 -22.28 -0.58
CA PRO A 263 22.16 -22.90 0.35
C PRO A 263 22.50 -22.61 1.83
N PRO A 264 21.51 -22.59 2.73
CA PRO A 264 21.77 -22.28 4.13
C PRO A 264 22.65 -23.34 4.81
N PRO A 265 23.41 -22.97 5.86
CA PRO A 265 24.22 -23.92 6.61
C PRO A 265 23.34 -24.98 7.30
N ALA A 266 23.91 -26.16 7.57
CA ALA A 266 23.19 -27.27 8.21
C ALA A 266 22.74 -26.96 9.66
N SER A 267 23.35 -25.97 10.30
CA SER A 267 23.00 -25.47 11.63
C SER A 267 23.42 -24.01 11.78
N GLY A 268 22.67 -23.21 12.53
CA GLY A 268 22.97 -21.79 12.70
C GLY A 268 22.64 -20.97 11.46
N TRP A 269 23.26 -19.80 11.35
CA TRP A 269 23.14 -18.90 10.20
C TRP A 269 24.50 -18.39 9.75
N GLU A 270 24.59 -17.93 8.51
CA GLU A 270 25.75 -17.23 7.95
C GLU A 270 25.29 -16.06 7.07
N ASN A 271 25.76 -14.86 7.40
CA ASN A 271 25.46 -13.61 6.71
C ASN A 271 26.76 -13.00 6.15
N ASN A 272 27.39 -13.75 5.25
CA ASN A 272 28.70 -13.44 4.63
C ASN A 272 28.66 -13.60 3.09
N ALA A 273 27.47 -13.70 2.49
CA ALA A 273 27.33 -13.80 1.05
C ALA A 273 27.46 -12.43 0.40
N VAL A 274 28.09 -12.41 -0.78
CA VAL A 274 28.18 -11.23 -1.62
C VAL A 274 26.94 -11.19 -2.52
N ILE A 275 26.10 -10.19 -2.33
CA ILE A 275 24.82 -10.03 -3.05
C ILE A 275 24.82 -8.87 -4.05
N GLY A 276 25.93 -8.15 -4.14
CA GLY A 276 26.11 -7.01 -5.03
C GLY A 276 27.41 -6.25 -4.77
N SER A 277 27.40 -4.94 -5.01
CA SER A 277 28.57 -4.07 -4.86
C SER A 277 28.17 -2.70 -4.30
N GLY A 278 29.15 -1.87 -3.93
CA GLY A 278 28.91 -0.54 -3.36
C GLY A 278 28.95 -0.51 -1.83
N ALA A 279 28.60 0.64 -1.24
CA ALA A 279 28.63 0.83 0.21
C ALA A 279 27.34 0.36 0.92
N GLY A 280 26.24 0.26 0.17
CA GLY A 280 24.95 -0.22 0.62
C GLY A 280 24.18 -0.85 -0.53
N ILE A 281 23.28 -1.78 -0.21
CA ILE A 281 22.36 -2.41 -1.15
C ILE A 281 21.02 -2.63 -0.47
N LEU A 282 19.94 -2.26 -1.15
CA LEU A 282 18.58 -2.43 -0.66
C LEU A 282 18.16 -3.89 -0.83
N SER A 283 17.81 -4.55 0.28
CA SER A 283 17.34 -5.93 0.35
C SER A 283 15.87 -6.02 0.79
N ASP A 284 15.33 -7.23 0.88
CA ASP A 284 13.96 -7.50 1.34
C ASP A 284 13.74 -7.22 2.83
N GLY A 285 14.69 -7.64 3.67
CA GLY A 285 14.49 -7.71 5.10
C GLY A 285 15.80 -7.78 5.88
N ALA A 286 15.77 -7.24 7.09
CA ALA A 286 16.94 -7.15 7.93
C ALA A 286 17.38 -8.52 8.48
N LYS A 287 16.45 -9.34 9.01
CA LYS A 287 16.80 -10.60 9.69
C LYS A 287 17.05 -11.75 8.72
N ARG A 288 16.06 -12.09 7.89
CA ARG A 288 16.07 -13.27 7.02
C ARG A 288 16.12 -12.89 5.55
N ASP A 289 16.45 -13.87 4.72
CA ASP A 289 16.68 -13.77 3.27
C ASP A 289 17.81 -12.82 2.85
N ARG A 290 17.79 -11.55 3.24
CA ARG A 290 18.90 -10.58 3.07
C ARG A 290 19.47 -10.63 1.66
N ALA A 291 18.58 -10.57 0.67
CA ALA A 291 18.89 -10.63 -0.75
C ALA A 291 18.08 -9.56 -1.49
N VAL A 292 18.42 -9.32 -2.76
CA VAL A 292 17.65 -8.39 -3.58
C VAL A 292 16.41 -9.09 -4.11
N TRP A 293 15.23 -8.71 -3.62
CA TRP A 293 13.95 -9.18 -4.13
C TRP A 293 13.23 -8.03 -4.86
N PRO A 294 13.07 -8.12 -6.20
CA PRO A 294 12.45 -7.04 -6.97
C PRO A 294 11.03 -6.65 -6.55
N GLY A 295 10.20 -7.60 -6.12
CA GLY A 295 8.86 -7.31 -5.61
C GLY A 295 8.90 -6.32 -4.44
N ASP A 296 9.77 -6.57 -3.48
CA ASP A 296 10.03 -5.71 -2.33
C ASP A 296 10.53 -4.34 -2.75
N LEU A 297 11.48 -4.27 -3.70
CA LEU A 297 11.96 -3.01 -4.28
C LEU A 297 10.81 -2.17 -4.83
N GLY A 298 9.75 -2.81 -5.34
CA GLY A 298 8.54 -2.13 -5.81
C GLY A 298 7.89 -1.20 -4.78
N VAL A 299 8.07 -1.48 -3.49
CA VAL A 299 7.53 -0.70 -2.37
C VAL A 299 8.64 0.01 -1.59
N SER A 300 9.75 -0.66 -1.32
CA SER A 300 10.84 -0.12 -0.50
C SER A 300 11.65 0.96 -1.22
N LEU A 301 11.78 0.93 -2.55
CA LEU A 301 12.48 1.96 -3.31
C LEU A 301 11.78 3.33 -3.20
N PRO A 302 10.46 3.47 -3.45
CA PRO A 302 9.73 4.70 -3.16
C PRO A 302 9.89 5.19 -1.72
N THR A 303 9.92 4.28 -0.74
CA THR A 303 10.16 4.62 0.67
C THR A 303 11.57 5.14 0.91
N GLU A 304 12.59 4.48 0.36
CA GLU A 304 14.00 4.91 0.44
C GLU A 304 14.15 6.33 -0.10
N TYR A 305 13.58 6.60 -1.28
CA TYR A 305 13.56 7.93 -1.87
C TYR A 305 12.80 8.94 -1.00
N ALA A 306 11.59 8.62 -0.55
CA ALA A 306 10.75 9.53 0.23
C ALA A 306 11.40 9.94 1.56
N SER A 307 12.35 9.15 2.08
CA SER A 307 12.95 9.34 3.39
C SER A 307 14.45 9.69 3.36
N THR A 308 15.33 8.72 3.16
CA THR A 308 16.78 8.91 3.22
C THR A 308 17.37 9.43 1.91
N ASP A 309 16.67 9.24 0.78
CA ASP A 309 17.17 9.49 -0.57
C ASP A 309 18.49 8.73 -0.86
N ASP A 310 18.68 7.55 -0.24
CA ASP A 310 19.83 6.67 -0.51
C ASP A 310 19.66 5.87 -1.81
N ILE A 311 19.32 6.55 -2.89
CA ILE A 311 19.08 5.92 -4.20
C ILE A 311 20.31 5.20 -4.77
N ALA A 312 21.51 5.40 -4.19
CA ALA A 312 22.70 4.63 -4.51
C ALA A 312 22.56 3.14 -4.13
N SER A 313 21.91 2.84 -3.01
CA SER A 313 21.65 1.47 -2.56
C SER A 313 20.67 0.75 -3.49
N THR A 314 19.62 1.45 -3.93
CA THR A 314 18.73 1.00 -5.02
C THR A 314 19.50 0.73 -6.33
N LYS A 315 20.38 1.64 -6.77
CA LYS A 315 21.21 1.44 -7.97
C LYS A 315 22.03 0.15 -7.89
N ASN A 316 22.61 -0.12 -6.71
CA ASN A 316 23.41 -1.31 -6.48
C ASN A 316 22.57 -2.59 -6.53
N ALA A 317 21.33 -2.56 -6.03
CA ALA A 317 20.38 -3.65 -6.13
C ALA A 317 20.02 -3.95 -7.60
N LEU A 318 19.63 -2.93 -8.37
CA LEU A 318 19.33 -3.06 -9.80
C LEU A 318 20.54 -3.53 -10.62
N ASN A 319 21.74 -3.04 -10.30
CA ASN A 319 22.98 -3.51 -10.92
C ASN A 319 23.19 -5.00 -10.69
N SER A 320 22.94 -5.50 -9.48
CA SER A 320 23.09 -6.92 -9.16
C SER A 320 22.19 -7.78 -10.05
N LEU A 321 20.91 -7.39 -10.20
CA LEU A 321 19.93 -8.09 -11.05
C LEU A 321 20.33 -8.05 -12.53
N TYR A 322 20.79 -6.90 -13.05
CA TYR A 322 21.24 -6.80 -14.45
C TYR A 322 22.53 -7.55 -14.74
N GLN A 323 23.43 -7.67 -13.76
CA GLN A 323 24.66 -8.45 -13.92
C GLN A 323 24.37 -9.95 -14.04
N HIS A 324 23.30 -10.42 -13.41
CA HIS A 324 22.90 -11.83 -13.42
C HIS A 324 21.80 -12.13 -14.44
N GLN A 325 21.22 -11.12 -15.11
CA GLN A 325 20.24 -11.32 -16.18
C GLN A 325 20.67 -12.43 -17.16
N ASN A 326 19.76 -13.36 -17.45
CA ASN A 326 20.01 -14.42 -18.41
C ASN A 326 20.24 -13.83 -19.80
N SER A 327 21.47 -13.89 -20.29
CA SER A 327 21.85 -13.27 -21.57
C SER A 327 21.22 -13.90 -22.81
N SER A 328 20.65 -15.11 -22.69
CA SER A 328 20.02 -15.83 -23.81
C SER A 328 18.52 -15.60 -23.88
N THR A 329 17.84 -15.45 -22.74
CA THR A 329 16.38 -15.26 -22.69
C THR A 329 15.97 -13.82 -22.42
N GLY A 330 16.80 -13.07 -21.69
CA GLY A 330 16.47 -11.75 -21.14
C GLY A 330 15.85 -11.78 -19.76
N GLU A 331 15.62 -12.96 -19.19
CA GLU A 331 15.00 -13.12 -17.88
C GLU A 331 15.88 -12.53 -16.76
N LEU A 332 15.28 -11.68 -15.94
CA LEU A 332 15.83 -11.15 -14.70
C LEU A 332 15.45 -12.06 -13.52
N GLU A 333 16.30 -12.10 -12.51
CA GLU A 333 16.10 -12.90 -11.30
C GLU A 333 14.94 -12.37 -10.46
N TYR A 334 14.19 -13.28 -9.83
CA TYR A 334 13.17 -12.93 -8.84
C TYR A 334 13.70 -12.93 -7.40
N GLY A 335 14.84 -13.57 -7.18
CA GLY A 335 15.68 -13.40 -6.01
C GLY A 335 17.12 -13.29 -6.48
N GLY A 336 17.75 -12.15 -6.22
CA GLY A 336 19.10 -11.85 -6.66
C GLY A 336 20.16 -12.75 -6.01
N PRO A 337 21.44 -12.49 -6.25
CA PRO A 337 22.50 -13.22 -5.57
C PRO A 337 22.37 -13.09 -4.04
N ALA A 338 22.76 -14.08 -3.25
CA ALA A 338 23.36 -15.34 -3.67
C ALA A 338 22.35 -16.45 -3.98
N VAL A 339 21.04 -16.19 -3.91
CA VAL A 339 20.01 -17.21 -4.17
C VAL A 339 19.85 -17.50 -5.67
N ASN A 340 19.96 -16.47 -6.52
CA ASN A 340 19.95 -16.55 -8.00
C ASN A 340 18.73 -17.33 -8.54
N PHE A 341 17.53 -16.92 -8.13
CA PHE A 341 16.30 -17.59 -8.52
C PHE A 341 15.63 -16.95 -9.75
N TYR A 342 15.08 -17.78 -10.64
CA TYR A 342 14.38 -17.41 -11.89
C TYR A 342 13.00 -18.07 -11.97
N GLY A 343 12.15 -17.63 -12.89
CA GLY A 343 10.82 -18.20 -13.10
C GLY A 343 9.66 -17.41 -12.47
N SER A 344 9.81 -16.10 -12.32
CA SER A 344 8.72 -15.18 -11.93
C SER A 344 8.55 -14.08 -12.97
N ASP A 345 7.39 -14.03 -13.61
CA ASP A 345 7.07 -12.96 -14.56
C ASP A 345 6.74 -11.63 -13.85
N THR A 346 6.17 -11.69 -12.64
CA THR A 346 5.82 -10.51 -11.84
C THR A 346 7.08 -9.83 -11.29
N TYR A 347 7.98 -10.56 -10.64
CA TYR A 347 9.24 -10.00 -10.10
C TYR A 347 10.22 -9.57 -11.19
N HIS A 348 10.24 -10.26 -12.34
CA HIS A 348 10.92 -9.78 -13.53
C HIS A 348 10.45 -8.35 -13.87
N THR A 349 9.13 -8.17 -13.90
CA THR A 349 8.50 -6.90 -14.27
C THR A 349 8.75 -5.81 -13.22
N TRP A 350 8.76 -6.16 -11.93
CA TRP A 350 9.16 -5.25 -10.85
C TRP A 350 10.55 -4.65 -11.04
N THR A 351 11.53 -5.41 -11.54
CA THR A 351 12.87 -4.87 -11.85
C THR A 351 12.83 -3.79 -12.93
N LEU A 352 11.96 -3.95 -13.94
CA LEU A 352 11.78 -2.98 -15.01
C LEU A 352 11.11 -1.70 -14.49
N ILE A 353 10.11 -1.83 -13.61
CA ILE A 353 9.45 -0.70 -12.93
C ILE A 353 10.44 0.03 -12.01
N GLY A 354 11.23 -0.70 -11.23
CA GLY A 354 12.26 -0.14 -10.36
C GLY A 354 13.32 0.64 -11.13
N THR A 355 13.66 0.20 -12.35
CA THR A 355 14.59 0.91 -13.25
C THR A 355 14.03 2.26 -13.70
N ALA A 356 12.74 2.33 -14.05
CA ALA A 356 12.08 3.59 -14.40
C ALA A 356 11.97 4.53 -13.19
N SER A 357 11.66 3.99 -12.02
CA SER A 357 11.56 4.75 -10.76
C SER A 357 12.91 5.34 -10.35
N TYR A 358 13.97 4.52 -10.34
CA TYR A 358 15.33 4.98 -10.06
C TYR A 358 15.78 6.09 -11.00
N TYR A 359 15.53 5.96 -12.31
CA TYR A 359 15.91 7.02 -13.26
C TYR A 359 15.13 8.31 -13.02
N THR A 360 13.83 8.20 -12.69
CA THR A 360 12.99 9.36 -12.35
C THR A 360 13.57 10.13 -11.16
N TYR A 361 14.04 9.42 -10.13
CA TYR A 361 14.55 10.03 -8.90
C TYR A 361 15.99 10.55 -9.04
N SER A 362 16.83 9.85 -9.81
CA SER A 362 18.28 10.13 -9.90
C SER A 362 18.68 11.00 -11.08
N ALA A 363 17.92 10.97 -12.18
CA ALA A 363 18.35 11.44 -13.50
C ALA A 363 19.70 10.86 -13.97
N ASP A 364 20.10 9.67 -13.48
CA ASP A 364 21.39 9.06 -13.79
C ASP A 364 21.41 8.45 -15.20
N LYS A 365 21.60 9.33 -16.19
CA LYS A 365 21.64 8.98 -17.61
C LYS A 365 22.79 8.04 -17.93
N ALA A 366 23.96 8.23 -17.30
CA ALA A 366 25.12 7.39 -17.54
C ALA A 366 24.88 5.94 -17.10
N TRP A 367 24.18 5.74 -15.98
CA TRP A 367 23.76 4.40 -15.58
C TRP A 367 22.71 3.82 -16.53
N LEU A 368 21.69 4.59 -16.92
CA LEU A 368 20.68 4.13 -17.87
C LEU A 368 21.32 3.68 -19.19
N ASP A 369 22.24 4.48 -19.75
CA ASP A 369 23.05 4.15 -20.94
C ASP A 369 23.73 2.78 -20.79
N SER A 370 24.29 2.51 -19.60
CA SER A 370 25.05 1.29 -19.33
C SER A 370 24.20 0.02 -19.24
N VAL A 371 22.92 0.16 -18.86
CA VAL A 371 21.98 -0.97 -18.72
C VAL A 371 20.97 -1.05 -19.86
N TRP A 372 20.88 -0.04 -20.74
CA TRP A 372 19.80 0.08 -21.73
C TRP A 372 19.62 -1.16 -22.59
N THR A 373 20.71 -1.73 -23.11
CA THR A 373 20.65 -2.98 -23.91
C THR A 373 20.02 -4.13 -23.13
N ARG A 374 20.34 -4.26 -21.83
CA ARG A 374 19.80 -5.28 -20.93
C ARG A 374 18.35 -5.00 -20.56
N TYR A 375 18.00 -3.74 -20.34
CA TYR A 375 16.61 -3.29 -20.14
C TYR A 375 15.73 -3.71 -21.32
N LYS A 376 16.18 -3.43 -22.55
CA LYS A 376 15.46 -3.83 -23.77
C LYS A 376 15.31 -5.34 -23.91
N LEU A 377 16.34 -6.09 -23.51
CA LEU A 377 16.27 -7.55 -23.50
C LEU A 377 15.24 -8.08 -22.48
N GLY A 378 15.13 -7.46 -21.30
CA GLY A 378 14.09 -7.78 -20.32
C GLY A 378 12.68 -7.41 -20.82
N MET A 379 12.51 -6.22 -21.39
CA MET A 379 11.26 -5.82 -22.05
C MET A 379 10.86 -6.80 -23.17
N ALA A 380 11.82 -7.26 -23.97
CA ALA A 380 11.58 -8.25 -25.02
C ALA A 380 11.15 -9.61 -24.44
N PHE A 381 11.78 -10.07 -23.37
CA PHE A 381 11.41 -11.32 -22.68
C PHE A 381 9.95 -11.28 -22.23
N ILE A 382 9.55 -10.25 -21.49
CA ILE A 382 8.20 -10.19 -20.92
C ILE A 382 7.13 -9.90 -21.98
N THR A 383 7.40 -9.03 -22.95
CA THR A 383 6.43 -8.71 -24.00
C THR A 383 6.22 -9.84 -25.01
N ALA A 384 7.18 -10.77 -25.15
CA ALA A 384 7.01 -11.98 -25.96
C ALA A 384 5.96 -12.96 -25.40
N LYS A 385 5.59 -12.80 -24.11
CA LYS A 385 4.57 -13.61 -23.44
C LYS A 385 3.16 -13.02 -23.54
N ILE A 386 3.00 -11.89 -24.25
CA ILE A 386 1.67 -11.38 -24.59
C ILE A 386 1.06 -12.29 -25.65
N ASP A 387 -0.07 -12.91 -25.32
CA ASP A 387 -0.71 -13.89 -26.20
C ASP A 387 -1.75 -13.26 -27.14
N GLY A 388 -2.53 -14.11 -27.82
CA GLY A 388 -3.55 -13.68 -28.78
C GLY A 388 -4.69 -12.84 -28.18
N THR A 389 -4.80 -12.74 -26.86
CA THR A 389 -5.76 -11.88 -26.15
C THR A 389 -5.28 -10.45 -25.97
N GLY A 390 -3.99 -10.18 -26.20
CA GLY A 390 -3.38 -8.89 -25.90
C GLY A 390 -2.96 -8.71 -24.44
N LEU A 391 -3.07 -9.76 -23.62
CA LEU A 391 -2.60 -9.80 -22.24
C LEU A 391 -1.36 -10.68 -22.09
N LEU A 392 -0.56 -10.37 -21.07
CA LEU A 392 0.53 -11.22 -20.60
C LEU A 392 -0.04 -12.55 -20.11
N ASN A 393 0.40 -13.65 -20.71
CA ASN A 393 0.16 -15.00 -20.21
C ASN A 393 1.33 -15.46 -19.33
N VAL A 394 1.12 -15.41 -18.02
CA VAL A 394 2.09 -15.76 -16.99
C VAL A 394 2.44 -17.24 -17.08
N THR A 395 3.73 -17.50 -17.27
CA THR A 395 4.34 -18.84 -17.36
C THR A 395 5.43 -19.03 -16.30
N GLY A 396 6.06 -17.95 -15.86
CA GLY A 396 6.87 -17.91 -14.64
C GLY A 396 5.97 -17.62 -13.44
N THR A 397 5.58 -18.67 -12.72
CA THR A 397 4.54 -18.62 -11.69
C THR A 397 5.06 -18.42 -10.26
N ALA A 398 6.38 -18.30 -10.06
CA ALA A 398 6.91 -17.93 -8.76
C ALA A 398 6.49 -16.50 -8.41
N ASP A 399 6.12 -16.27 -7.16
CA ASP A 399 5.65 -14.97 -6.68
C ASP A 399 5.86 -14.83 -5.16
N TRP A 400 5.40 -13.71 -4.58
CA TRP A 400 5.15 -13.63 -3.15
C TRP A 400 4.23 -14.79 -2.73
N ALA A 401 4.17 -15.17 -1.45
CA ALA A 401 3.53 -16.42 -0.97
C ALA A 401 1.99 -16.52 -1.16
N ARG A 402 1.47 -16.04 -2.29
CA ARG A 402 0.12 -16.11 -2.83
C ARG A 402 -0.13 -17.40 -3.62
N GLY A 403 -1.39 -17.81 -3.65
CA GLY A 403 -1.92 -18.84 -4.54
C GLY A 403 -2.49 -18.26 -5.83
N GLY A 404 -2.77 -19.15 -6.79
CA GLY A 404 -3.56 -18.82 -8.00
C GLY A 404 -2.78 -18.20 -9.18
N GLN A 405 -1.46 -18.08 -9.10
CA GLN A 405 -0.64 -17.47 -10.16
C GLN A 405 -0.69 -18.26 -11.49
N GLY A 406 -0.43 -17.57 -12.61
CA GLY A 406 -0.43 -18.13 -13.95
C GLY A 406 -1.56 -17.59 -14.85
N GLY A 407 -1.44 -17.85 -16.15
CA GLY A 407 -2.45 -17.40 -17.12
C GLY A 407 -2.44 -15.89 -17.30
N GLU A 408 -3.55 -15.32 -17.77
CA GLU A 408 -3.69 -13.88 -17.96
C GLU A 408 -3.95 -13.16 -16.62
N ASN A 409 -2.96 -13.21 -15.73
CA ASN A 409 -3.09 -12.75 -14.36
C ASN A 409 -3.20 -11.22 -14.27
N ILE A 410 -4.13 -10.70 -13.46
CA ILE A 410 -4.36 -9.25 -13.31
C ILE A 410 -3.17 -8.51 -12.72
N GLU A 411 -2.51 -9.06 -11.69
CA GLU A 411 -1.30 -8.47 -11.10
C GLU A 411 -0.23 -8.30 -12.17
N ALA A 412 0.09 -9.38 -12.89
CA ALA A 412 1.12 -9.37 -13.91
C ALA A 412 0.82 -8.39 -15.05
N ASN A 413 -0.46 -8.23 -15.43
CA ASN A 413 -0.87 -7.28 -16.47
C ASN A 413 -0.85 -5.82 -15.98
N ALA A 414 -1.17 -5.56 -14.71
CA ALA A 414 -0.99 -4.23 -14.10
C ALA A 414 0.50 -3.84 -14.04
N LEU A 415 1.37 -4.78 -13.64
CA LEU A 415 2.81 -4.58 -13.64
C LEU A 415 3.36 -4.38 -15.06
N LEU A 416 2.91 -5.17 -16.05
CA LEU A 416 3.35 -5.00 -17.43
C LEU A 416 2.94 -3.63 -17.97
N TYR A 417 1.74 -3.15 -17.63
CA TYR A 417 1.31 -1.79 -17.99
C TYR A 417 2.25 -0.73 -17.42
N ALA A 418 2.62 -0.85 -16.14
CA ALA A 418 3.58 0.04 -15.49
C ALA A 418 4.98 -0.03 -16.15
N ALA A 419 5.48 -1.23 -16.46
CA ALA A 419 6.77 -1.41 -17.12
C ALA A 419 6.79 -0.85 -18.56
N LEU A 420 5.70 -0.98 -19.31
CA LEU A 420 5.58 -0.41 -20.66
C LEU A 420 5.51 1.12 -20.64
N THR A 421 4.78 1.71 -19.69
CA THR A 421 4.66 3.17 -19.55
C THR A 421 5.96 3.79 -19.05
N GLY A 422 6.58 3.22 -18.01
CA GLY A 422 7.91 3.60 -17.52
C GLY A 422 8.99 3.39 -18.58
N GLY A 423 8.99 2.24 -19.25
CA GLY A 423 9.89 1.95 -20.37
C GLY A 423 9.77 2.96 -21.50
N ALA A 424 8.56 3.40 -21.85
CA ALA A 424 8.38 4.43 -22.87
C ALA A 424 8.99 5.78 -22.45
N ALA A 425 8.97 6.12 -21.17
CA ALA A 425 9.66 7.31 -20.64
C ALA A 425 11.19 7.15 -20.73
N LEU A 426 11.73 5.99 -20.34
CA LEU A 426 13.16 5.69 -20.48
C LEU A 426 13.63 5.72 -21.94
N ALA A 427 12.85 5.14 -22.85
CA ALA A 427 13.15 5.14 -24.28
C ALA A 427 13.21 6.57 -24.84
N ARG A 428 12.34 7.48 -24.40
CA ARG A 428 12.44 8.90 -24.77
C ARG A 428 13.72 9.53 -24.23
N ALA A 429 14.12 9.22 -23.00
CA ALA A 429 15.37 9.70 -22.42
C ALA A 429 16.60 9.19 -23.20
N GLU A 430 16.53 7.97 -23.75
CA GLU A 430 17.55 7.37 -24.61
C GLU A 430 17.50 7.83 -26.07
N GLY A 431 16.50 8.64 -26.45
CA GLY A 431 16.28 9.04 -27.84
C GLY A 431 15.72 7.91 -28.73
N ASP A 432 15.31 6.78 -28.15
CA ASP A 432 14.70 5.63 -28.84
C ASP A 432 13.20 5.86 -29.06
N THR A 433 12.89 6.75 -30.01
CA THR A 433 11.50 7.14 -30.31
C THR A 433 10.62 5.99 -30.83
N ALA A 434 11.24 4.96 -31.42
CA ALA A 434 10.55 3.78 -31.93
C ALA A 434 10.03 2.90 -30.78
N ASP A 435 10.92 2.50 -29.86
CA ASP A 435 10.53 1.71 -28.68
C ASP A 435 9.59 2.52 -27.77
N ALA A 436 9.82 3.83 -27.61
CA ALA A 436 8.91 4.71 -26.87
C ALA A 436 7.47 4.67 -27.40
N THR A 437 7.30 4.78 -28.73
CA THR A 437 5.98 4.74 -29.36
C THR A 437 5.37 3.34 -29.29
N GLY A 438 6.16 2.30 -29.58
CA GLY A 438 5.71 0.91 -29.57
C GLY A 438 5.25 0.44 -28.19
N TRP A 439 5.98 0.77 -27.13
CA TRP A 439 5.59 0.42 -25.77
C TRP A 439 4.38 1.22 -25.28
N GLN A 440 4.25 2.50 -25.64
CA GLN A 440 3.05 3.28 -25.33
C GLN A 440 1.80 2.68 -25.97
N GLN A 441 1.88 2.28 -27.25
CA GLN A 441 0.76 1.62 -27.95
C GLN A 441 0.41 0.28 -27.31
N ARG A 442 1.41 -0.49 -26.93
CA ARG A 442 1.22 -1.79 -26.26
C ARG A 442 0.63 -1.64 -24.87
N ALA A 443 1.03 -0.62 -24.10
CA ALA A 443 0.42 -0.29 -22.82
C ALA A 443 -1.09 0.02 -22.98
N ALA A 444 -1.45 0.84 -23.98
CA ALA A 444 -2.85 1.12 -24.28
C ALA A 444 -3.65 -0.14 -24.66
N ALA A 445 -3.02 -1.07 -25.41
CA ALA A 445 -3.64 -2.34 -25.76
C ALA A 445 -3.86 -3.26 -24.55
N VAL A 446 -2.85 -3.41 -23.67
CA VAL A 446 -2.96 -4.19 -22.42
C VAL A 446 -4.06 -3.62 -21.52
N LYS A 447 -4.08 -2.29 -21.34
CA LYS A 447 -5.13 -1.58 -20.60
C LYS A 447 -6.52 -1.90 -21.16
N SER A 448 -6.71 -1.79 -22.47
CA SER A 448 -7.98 -2.12 -23.13
C SER A 448 -8.38 -3.58 -22.91
N ALA A 449 -7.46 -4.52 -23.12
CA ALA A 449 -7.72 -5.95 -23.00
C ALA A 449 -8.07 -6.35 -21.55
N ALA A 450 -7.37 -5.83 -20.54
CA ALA A 450 -7.60 -6.18 -19.15
C ALA A 450 -8.98 -5.70 -18.68
N ASN A 451 -9.35 -4.48 -19.07
CA ASN A 451 -10.66 -3.89 -18.79
C ASN A 451 -11.82 -4.62 -19.48
N GLN A 452 -11.60 -5.25 -20.63
CA GLN A 452 -12.63 -6.02 -21.33
C GLN A 452 -12.75 -7.46 -20.80
N ARG A 453 -11.63 -8.07 -20.41
CA ARG A 453 -11.56 -9.50 -20.17
C ARG A 453 -11.59 -9.90 -18.69
N LEU A 454 -10.95 -9.11 -17.83
CA LEU A 454 -10.78 -9.45 -16.42
C LEU A 454 -11.74 -8.67 -15.51
N TRP A 455 -12.19 -7.48 -15.94
CA TRP A 455 -13.08 -6.65 -15.13
C TRP A 455 -14.45 -7.30 -14.92
N ASN A 456 -14.89 -7.39 -13.67
CA ASN A 456 -16.25 -7.76 -13.32
C ASN A 456 -17.00 -6.53 -12.76
N SER A 457 -17.89 -5.96 -13.58
CA SER A 457 -18.68 -4.78 -13.20
C SER A 457 -19.67 -5.02 -12.05
N THR A 458 -20.07 -6.27 -11.81
CA THR A 458 -20.96 -6.62 -10.69
C THR A 458 -20.21 -6.60 -9.36
N ILE A 459 -18.97 -7.10 -9.35
CA ILE A 459 -18.14 -7.15 -8.14
C ILE A 459 -17.39 -5.83 -7.93
N GLY A 460 -17.14 -5.07 -9.00
CA GLY A 460 -16.32 -3.87 -8.94
C GLY A 460 -14.83 -4.16 -8.83
N LEU A 461 -14.40 -5.36 -9.23
CA LEU A 461 -13.01 -5.83 -9.20
C LEU A 461 -12.69 -6.62 -10.47
N TYR A 462 -11.41 -6.66 -10.81
CA TYR A 462 -10.84 -7.61 -11.76
C TYR A 462 -10.72 -9.00 -11.14
N ARG A 463 -11.08 -10.02 -11.91
CA ARG A 463 -10.74 -11.42 -11.60
C ARG A 463 -9.24 -11.62 -11.68
N ASP A 464 -8.74 -12.56 -10.88
CA ASP A 464 -7.32 -12.90 -10.86
C ASP A 464 -6.82 -13.34 -12.24
N ASN A 465 -7.57 -14.20 -12.93
CA ASN A 465 -7.37 -14.59 -14.32
C ASN A 465 -8.73 -15.02 -14.93
N PRO A 466 -8.86 -15.26 -16.25
CA PRO A 466 -10.14 -15.52 -16.90
C PRO A 466 -10.89 -16.76 -16.37
N THR A 467 -10.17 -17.72 -15.80
CA THR A 467 -10.74 -18.95 -15.25
C THR A 467 -10.93 -18.92 -13.74
N SER A 468 -10.47 -17.86 -13.07
CA SER A 468 -10.46 -17.76 -11.62
C SER A 468 -11.77 -17.17 -11.06
N THR A 469 -12.14 -17.65 -9.88
CA THR A 469 -13.18 -17.06 -9.02
C THR A 469 -12.60 -16.06 -8.02
N LEU A 470 -11.28 -15.98 -7.89
CA LEU A 470 -10.56 -15.07 -7.00
C LEU A 470 -10.60 -13.63 -7.55
N TYR A 471 -10.78 -12.68 -6.64
CA TYR A 471 -10.61 -11.24 -6.88
C TYR A 471 -9.52 -10.75 -5.95
N PRO A 472 -8.26 -10.76 -6.39
CA PRO A 472 -7.11 -10.63 -5.50
C PRO A 472 -6.94 -9.17 -5.04
N GLN A 473 -6.36 -8.98 -3.86
CA GLN A 473 -6.06 -7.66 -3.31
C GLN A 473 -4.92 -6.99 -4.10
N ASP A 474 -3.83 -7.71 -4.35
CA ASP A 474 -2.64 -7.22 -5.07
C ASP A 474 -2.97 -6.62 -6.43
N GLY A 475 -3.48 -7.40 -7.37
CA GLY A 475 -3.63 -7.00 -8.75
C GLY A 475 -4.76 -5.98 -8.95
N ASN A 476 -5.77 -5.96 -8.08
CA ASN A 476 -6.75 -4.87 -8.08
C ASN A 476 -6.15 -3.56 -7.57
N SER A 477 -5.36 -3.63 -6.49
CA SER A 477 -4.65 -2.46 -5.97
C SER A 477 -3.66 -1.91 -6.98
N LEU A 478 -2.85 -2.76 -7.62
CA LEU A 478 -1.92 -2.39 -8.68
C LEU A 478 -2.62 -1.85 -9.93
N ALA A 479 -3.77 -2.39 -10.30
CA ALA A 479 -4.55 -1.89 -11.43
C ALA A 479 -5.03 -0.45 -11.21
N ALA A 480 -5.44 -0.11 -9.99
CA ALA A 480 -5.76 1.26 -9.61
C ALA A 480 -4.49 2.12 -9.52
N TRP A 481 -3.50 1.70 -8.72
CA TRP A 481 -2.27 2.44 -8.44
C TRP A 481 -1.51 2.83 -9.72
N TYR A 482 -1.30 1.88 -10.64
CA TYR A 482 -0.61 2.16 -11.90
C TYR A 482 -1.53 2.69 -13.01
N GLY A 483 -2.82 2.90 -12.75
CA GLY A 483 -3.75 3.45 -13.73
C GLY A 483 -4.05 2.52 -14.90
N LEU A 484 -4.05 1.19 -14.68
CA LEU A 484 -4.57 0.22 -15.64
C LEU A 484 -6.09 0.40 -15.84
N THR A 485 -6.80 0.89 -14.82
CA THR A 485 -8.24 1.20 -14.91
C THR A 485 -8.55 2.24 -16.00
N ASP A 486 -9.66 2.08 -16.70
CA ASP A 486 -10.09 3.00 -17.78
C ASP A 486 -10.96 4.18 -17.31
N SER A 487 -11.25 4.28 -16.01
CA SER A 487 -12.06 5.36 -15.45
C SER A 487 -11.83 5.54 -13.94
N PRO A 488 -11.95 6.78 -13.41
CA PRO A 488 -11.93 7.03 -11.97
C PRO A 488 -13.00 6.24 -11.20
N ALA A 489 -14.17 6.02 -11.81
CA ALA A 489 -15.23 5.21 -11.21
C ALA A 489 -14.80 3.76 -10.90
N LYS A 490 -13.89 3.18 -11.69
CA LYS A 490 -13.30 1.87 -11.39
C LYS A 490 -12.32 1.93 -10.23
N ASN A 491 -11.51 2.99 -10.12
CA ASN A 491 -10.65 3.20 -8.94
C ASN A 491 -11.49 3.23 -7.67
N THR A 492 -12.56 4.04 -7.66
CA THR A 492 -13.49 4.11 -6.52
C THR A 492 -14.20 2.78 -6.26
N ALA A 493 -14.56 2.01 -7.30
CA ALA A 493 -15.16 0.69 -7.12
C ALA A 493 -14.19 -0.30 -6.48
N ILE A 494 -12.93 -0.32 -6.92
CA ILE A 494 -11.86 -1.15 -6.36
C ILE A 494 -11.63 -0.78 -4.89
N ALA A 495 -11.36 0.49 -4.60
CA ALA A 495 -11.15 1.01 -3.25
C ALA A 495 -12.31 0.59 -2.31
N ARG A 496 -13.56 0.78 -2.72
CA ARG A 496 -14.74 0.38 -1.92
C ARG A 496 -14.79 -1.13 -1.69
N ALA A 497 -14.54 -1.92 -2.73
CA ALA A 497 -14.65 -3.38 -2.65
C ALA A 497 -13.51 -4.02 -1.82
N LEU A 498 -12.33 -3.40 -1.83
CA LEU A 498 -11.22 -3.80 -0.96
C LEU A 498 -11.46 -3.38 0.50
N ALA A 499 -11.93 -2.15 0.73
CA ALA A 499 -12.26 -1.68 2.08
C ALA A 499 -13.33 -2.52 2.79
N ALA A 500 -14.25 -3.11 2.04
CA ALA A 500 -15.25 -4.03 2.57
C ALA A 500 -14.66 -5.33 3.18
N ARG A 501 -13.38 -5.62 2.93
CA ARG A 501 -12.68 -6.83 3.40
C ARG A 501 -11.87 -6.59 4.67
N TRP A 502 -11.86 -5.37 5.19
CA TRP A 502 -11.09 -5.04 6.37
C TRP A 502 -11.69 -5.66 7.64
N ASN A 503 -10.82 -6.12 8.52
CA ASN A 503 -11.19 -6.49 9.89
C ASN A 503 -10.60 -5.48 10.88
N ASN A 504 -10.59 -5.77 12.18
CA ASN A 504 -10.04 -4.88 13.21
C ASN A 504 -8.53 -4.65 13.13
N VAL A 505 -7.79 -5.49 12.38
CA VAL A 505 -6.32 -5.45 12.27
C VAL A 505 -5.87 -4.89 10.91
N GLY A 506 -6.53 -5.20 9.79
CA GLY A 506 -6.05 -4.76 8.48
C GLY A 506 -6.85 -5.33 7.32
N ALA A 507 -6.26 -5.26 6.12
CA ALA A 507 -6.90 -5.69 4.88
C ALA A 507 -6.62 -7.16 4.56
N ALA A 508 -7.68 -7.97 4.44
CA ALA A 508 -7.54 -9.39 4.15
C ALA A 508 -7.10 -9.64 2.69
N SER A 509 -6.13 -10.54 2.52
CA SER A 509 -5.58 -10.94 1.22
C SER A 509 -6.14 -12.31 0.79
N PRO A 510 -7.24 -12.37 0.01
CA PRO A 510 -7.87 -13.64 -0.36
C PRO A 510 -6.99 -14.53 -1.24
N GLU A 511 -5.99 -13.98 -1.89
CA GLU A 511 -4.97 -14.70 -2.65
C GLU A 511 -3.96 -15.43 -1.77
N LYS A 512 -4.07 -15.35 -0.45
CA LYS A 512 -3.22 -16.08 0.50
C LYS A 512 -4.06 -16.84 1.52
N ASP A 513 -3.72 -18.11 1.73
CA ASP A 513 -4.48 -19.03 2.57
C ASP A 513 -4.50 -18.62 4.06
N GLY A 514 -5.52 -19.08 4.80
CA GLY A 514 -5.49 -19.08 6.26
C GLY A 514 -5.82 -17.75 6.93
N GLY A 515 -6.54 -16.87 6.25
CA GLY A 515 -6.99 -15.58 6.79
C GLY A 515 -5.83 -14.59 6.94
N ALA A 516 -4.93 -14.54 5.97
CA ALA A 516 -3.78 -13.64 5.94
C ALA A 516 -4.18 -12.19 5.67
N ILE A 517 -3.41 -11.28 6.25
CA ILE A 517 -3.32 -9.86 5.93
C ILE A 517 -1.90 -9.65 5.41
N GLY A 518 -1.77 -9.54 4.10
CA GLY A 518 -0.50 -9.30 3.44
C GLY A 518 -0.14 -7.81 3.51
N THR A 519 0.99 -7.49 4.16
CA THR A 519 1.47 -6.10 4.22
C THR A 519 2.02 -5.61 2.88
N PHE A 520 2.39 -6.53 1.98
CA PHE A 520 2.75 -6.21 0.60
C PHE A 520 1.55 -5.74 -0.23
N PRO A 521 0.47 -6.52 -0.41
CA PRO A 521 -0.75 -6.03 -1.06
C PRO A 521 -1.42 -4.90 -0.26
N GLY A 522 -1.33 -4.88 1.08
CA GLY A 522 -1.78 -3.76 1.90
C GLY A 522 -1.06 -2.44 1.56
N SER A 523 0.25 -2.48 1.34
CA SER A 523 1.02 -1.33 0.85
C SER A 523 0.52 -0.84 -0.52
N MET A 524 0.13 -1.74 -1.42
CA MET A 524 -0.46 -1.39 -2.71
C MET A 524 -1.86 -0.81 -2.57
N GLU A 525 -2.67 -1.35 -1.64
CA GLU A 525 -4.05 -0.92 -1.42
C GLU A 525 -4.12 0.52 -0.88
N VAL A 526 -3.20 0.91 0.01
CA VAL A 526 -3.10 2.31 0.46
C VAL A 526 -2.92 3.26 -0.72
N GLN A 527 -2.05 2.91 -1.66
CA GLN A 527 -1.81 3.70 -2.88
C GLN A 527 -3.09 3.76 -3.74
N ALA A 528 -3.79 2.63 -3.88
CA ALA A 528 -5.04 2.54 -4.62
C ALA A 528 -6.15 3.43 -4.04
N HIS A 529 -6.27 3.54 -2.71
CA HIS A 529 -7.22 4.44 -2.07
C HIS A 529 -6.94 5.91 -2.38
N PHE A 530 -5.69 6.37 -2.27
CA PHE A 530 -5.34 7.74 -2.63
C PHE A 530 -5.59 8.03 -4.12
N VAL A 531 -5.23 7.10 -5.02
CA VAL A 531 -5.52 7.22 -6.46
C VAL A 531 -7.03 7.20 -6.78
N ALA A 532 -7.86 6.72 -5.85
CA ALA A 532 -9.31 6.73 -5.95
C ALA A 532 -9.97 7.97 -5.30
N ASP A 533 -9.18 8.96 -4.85
CA ASP A 533 -9.61 10.09 -4.01
C ASP A 533 -10.32 9.65 -2.71
N ASP A 534 -9.97 8.47 -2.19
CA ASP A 534 -10.53 7.88 -0.97
C ASP A 534 -9.59 8.07 0.22
N ASP A 535 -9.19 9.32 0.43
CA ASP A 535 -8.16 9.75 1.39
C ASP A 535 -8.44 9.22 2.81
N ILE A 536 -9.70 9.32 3.26
CA ILE A 536 -10.11 8.91 4.62
C ILE A 536 -9.86 7.41 4.84
N ASN A 537 -10.21 6.59 3.86
CA ASN A 537 -10.00 5.14 3.97
C ASN A 537 -8.52 4.80 3.81
N ALA A 538 -7.77 5.49 2.94
CA ALA A 538 -6.32 5.33 2.88
C ALA A 538 -5.68 5.53 4.27
N LEU A 539 -6.00 6.64 4.94
CA LEU A 539 -5.51 6.96 6.28
C LEU A 539 -6.05 6.00 7.35
N THR A 540 -7.29 5.55 7.20
CA THR A 540 -7.89 4.55 8.11
C THR A 540 -7.14 3.22 8.03
N LEU A 541 -6.83 2.74 6.82
CA LEU A 541 -6.05 1.51 6.63
C LEU A 541 -4.64 1.68 7.20
N VAL A 542 -4.00 2.82 6.92
CA VAL A 542 -2.68 3.16 7.49
C VAL A 542 -2.68 3.08 9.02
N ARG A 543 -3.62 3.77 9.68
CA ARG A 543 -3.76 3.77 11.15
C ARG A 543 -4.12 2.40 11.71
N ARG A 544 -4.92 1.61 10.97
CA ARG A 544 -5.40 0.29 11.38
C ARG A 544 -4.28 -0.74 11.36
N GLU A 545 -3.67 -0.94 10.20
CA GLU A 545 -2.73 -2.05 9.98
C GLU A 545 -1.32 -1.74 10.50
N TRP A 546 -0.77 -0.59 10.12
CA TRP A 546 0.56 -0.18 10.59
C TRP A 546 0.53 0.34 12.02
N GLY A 547 -0.57 0.99 12.43
CA GLY A 547 -0.78 1.34 13.83
C GLY A 547 -0.91 0.10 14.72
N TYR A 548 -1.52 -0.99 14.23
CA TYR A 548 -1.51 -2.27 14.95
C TYR A 548 -0.09 -2.80 15.13
N MET A 549 0.71 -2.88 14.05
CA MET A 549 2.10 -3.38 14.12
C MET A 549 2.97 -2.59 15.11
N LEU A 550 2.85 -1.25 15.13
CA LEU A 550 3.63 -0.41 16.04
C LEU A 550 3.17 -0.49 17.50
N ASN A 551 1.88 -0.63 17.74
CA ASN A 551 1.33 -0.66 19.10
C ASN A 551 1.27 -2.07 19.69
N SER A 552 1.50 -3.10 18.89
CA SER A 552 1.48 -4.48 19.37
C SER A 552 2.62 -4.71 20.38
N PRO A 553 2.33 -5.24 21.58
CA PRO A 553 3.34 -5.48 22.62
C PRO A 553 4.33 -6.59 22.24
N THR A 554 4.01 -7.38 21.22
CA THR A 554 4.87 -8.46 20.71
C THR A 554 5.73 -8.01 19.54
N GLY A 555 5.49 -6.81 19.00
CA GLY A 555 6.24 -6.23 17.89
C GLY A 555 7.51 -5.51 18.33
N THR A 556 8.19 -4.92 17.34
CA THR A 556 9.41 -4.14 17.55
C THR A 556 9.10 -2.72 18.04
N GLY A 557 7.90 -2.19 17.72
CA GLY A 557 7.50 -0.81 18.01
C GLY A 557 8.22 0.24 17.16
N SER A 558 8.98 -0.17 16.14
CA SER A 558 9.83 0.72 15.34
C SER A 558 9.92 0.36 13.85
N THR A 559 9.48 -0.83 13.45
CA THR A 559 9.60 -1.36 12.08
C THR A 559 8.34 -2.15 11.70
N PHE A 560 8.19 -2.47 10.41
CA PHE A 560 7.02 -3.16 9.88
C PHE A 560 7.28 -4.61 9.48
N TRP A 561 6.25 -5.42 9.68
CA TRP A 561 6.33 -6.87 9.60
C TRP A 561 6.00 -7.36 8.19
N GLU A 562 6.55 -8.52 7.88
CA GLU A 562 6.35 -9.16 6.57
C GLU A 562 4.90 -9.63 6.35
N GLY A 563 4.14 -9.94 7.41
CA GLY A 563 2.74 -10.29 7.26
C GLY A 563 2.00 -10.46 8.58
N LEU A 564 0.68 -10.38 8.52
CA LEU A 564 -0.24 -10.48 9.64
C LEU A 564 -1.28 -11.56 9.36
N ARG A 565 -1.87 -12.09 10.42
CA ARG A 565 -3.12 -12.86 10.35
C ARG A 565 -4.28 -11.99 10.74
N SER A 566 -5.48 -12.40 10.33
CA SER A 566 -6.74 -11.75 10.70
C SER A 566 -7.00 -11.64 12.20
N ASP A 567 -6.35 -12.46 13.02
CA ASP A 567 -6.38 -12.37 14.49
C ASP A 567 -5.26 -11.49 15.08
N GLY A 568 -4.43 -10.90 14.23
CA GLY A 568 -3.29 -10.05 14.60
C GLY A 568 -2.00 -10.80 14.94
N SER A 569 -1.96 -12.12 14.80
CA SER A 569 -0.74 -12.91 14.99
C SER A 569 0.16 -12.90 13.73
N PHE A 570 1.37 -13.46 13.85
CA PHE A 570 2.33 -13.52 12.76
C PHE A 570 1.92 -14.55 11.69
N ASP A 571 1.82 -14.11 10.43
CA ASP A 571 1.40 -14.92 9.28
C ASP A 571 2.34 -16.10 8.95
N TYR A 572 3.61 -15.82 8.69
CA TYR A 572 4.66 -16.82 8.40
C TYR A 572 5.00 -17.73 9.59
N GLY A 573 4.39 -17.49 10.76
CA GLY A 573 4.46 -18.36 11.93
C GLY A 573 5.83 -18.41 12.62
N GLY A 574 5.79 -18.60 13.94
CA GLY A 574 6.99 -18.82 14.75
C GLY A 574 8.05 -17.73 14.59
N THR A 575 9.31 -18.13 14.69
CA THR A 575 10.48 -17.25 14.71
C THR A 575 11.03 -16.89 13.32
N TYR A 576 10.45 -17.43 12.24
CA TYR A 576 10.93 -17.15 10.88
C TYR A 576 10.37 -15.84 10.31
N MET A 577 9.17 -15.44 10.71
CA MET A 577 8.58 -14.13 10.37
C MET A 577 9.57 -12.97 10.49
N SER A 578 9.74 -12.12 9.48
CA SER A 578 10.54 -10.88 9.61
C SER A 578 9.71 -9.75 10.22
N LEU A 579 10.25 -9.05 11.22
CA LEU A 579 9.62 -7.84 11.79
C LEU A 579 10.25 -6.53 11.31
N ALA A 580 11.19 -6.60 10.38
CA ALA A 580 11.61 -5.52 9.49
C ALA A 580 11.64 -6.06 8.06
N HIS A 581 10.66 -5.65 7.25
CA HIS A 581 10.54 -6.09 5.86
C HIS A 581 10.08 -4.94 4.95
N GLY A 582 10.85 -4.67 3.91
CA GLY A 582 10.75 -3.48 3.07
C GLY A 582 9.44 -3.39 2.30
N TRP A 583 8.83 -4.53 1.97
CA TRP A 583 7.56 -4.58 1.25
C TRP A 583 6.36 -4.05 2.05
N ALA A 584 6.54 -3.83 3.35
CA ALA A 584 5.50 -3.36 4.27
C ALA A 584 5.57 -1.84 4.47
N THR A 585 6.39 -1.14 3.71
CA THR A 585 6.73 0.27 3.98
C THR A 585 5.95 1.28 3.15
N GLY A 586 4.98 0.82 2.36
CA GLY A 586 4.16 1.62 1.45
C GLY A 586 3.57 2.91 2.04
N PRO A 587 3.12 2.96 3.31
CA PRO A 587 2.60 4.21 3.88
C PRO A 587 3.60 5.36 3.86
N THR A 588 4.90 5.10 3.97
CA THR A 588 5.92 6.17 3.98
C THR A 588 5.88 6.97 2.69
N SER A 589 5.94 6.28 1.55
CA SER A 589 5.84 6.92 0.24
C SER A 589 4.43 7.45 -0.03
N ALA A 590 3.37 6.73 0.39
CA ALA A 590 2.00 7.19 0.20
C ALA A 590 1.70 8.52 0.92
N LEU A 591 2.16 8.65 2.18
CA LEU A 591 1.98 9.87 2.98
C LEU A 591 2.78 11.04 2.39
N THR A 592 3.99 10.82 1.86
CA THR A 592 4.75 11.87 1.18
C THR A 592 4.12 12.26 -0.16
N PHE A 593 3.78 11.28 -0.99
CA PHE A 593 3.39 11.53 -2.38
C PHE A 593 1.94 11.97 -2.56
N TYR A 594 1.02 11.52 -1.69
CA TYR A 594 -0.40 11.83 -1.79
C TYR A 594 -0.88 12.73 -0.67
N LEU A 595 -0.71 12.34 0.61
CA LEU A 595 -1.21 13.15 1.73
C LEU A 595 -0.54 14.53 1.75
N LEU A 596 0.80 14.58 1.82
CA LEU A 596 1.54 15.83 1.63
C LEU A 596 1.38 16.34 0.19
N GLY A 597 1.28 15.43 -0.78
CA GLY A 597 1.07 15.74 -2.18
C GLY A 597 2.35 16.01 -2.96
N LEU A 598 3.53 15.83 -2.35
CA LEU A 598 4.82 16.06 -3.00
C LEU A 598 5.34 14.78 -3.66
N ALA A 599 5.23 14.69 -4.98
CA ALA A 599 5.66 13.52 -5.74
C ALA A 599 6.56 13.91 -6.94
N PRO A 600 7.70 13.25 -7.18
CA PRO A 600 8.45 13.41 -8.42
C PRO A 600 7.67 12.80 -9.60
N THR A 601 7.44 13.57 -10.65
CA THR A 601 6.75 13.13 -11.87
C THR A 601 7.68 13.04 -13.09
N GLY A 602 8.95 13.38 -12.89
CA GLY A 602 10.02 13.30 -13.87
C GLY A 602 11.35 13.70 -13.24
N THR A 603 12.41 13.74 -14.04
CA THR A 603 13.77 14.08 -13.55
C THR A 603 13.95 15.54 -13.13
N SER A 604 12.98 16.39 -13.45
CA SER A 604 12.94 17.81 -13.07
C SER A 604 11.51 18.29 -12.79
N GLN A 605 10.56 17.35 -12.74
CA GLN A 605 9.14 17.63 -12.62
C GLN A 605 8.62 17.06 -11.31
N PHE A 606 7.71 17.79 -10.68
CA PHE A 606 7.08 17.34 -9.45
C PHE A 606 5.62 17.81 -9.39
N ASP A 607 4.83 17.10 -8.61
CA ASP A 607 3.51 17.52 -8.16
C ASP A 607 3.59 18.04 -6.73
N PHE A 608 2.76 19.03 -6.42
CA PHE A 608 2.33 19.42 -5.08
C PHE A 608 0.80 19.43 -5.07
N VAL A 609 0.21 18.24 -4.95
CA VAL A 609 -1.24 18.00 -5.05
C VAL A 609 -1.69 17.28 -3.77
N PRO A 610 -2.03 18.02 -2.70
CA PRO A 610 -2.37 17.41 -1.42
C PRO A 610 -3.66 16.59 -1.45
N HIS A 611 -3.68 15.51 -0.67
CA HIS A 611 -4.87 14.73 -0.30
C HIS A 611 -5.13 14.86 1.22
N PRO A 612 -5.70 15.99 1.71
CA PRO A 612 -5.75 16.29 3.14
C PRO A 612 -6.48 15.27 4.02
N GLY A 613 -7.45 14.54 3.47
CA GLY A 613 -8.28 13.61 4.25
C GLY A 613 -8.91 14.28 5.49
N ASP A 614 -8.60 13.75 6.68
CA ASP A 614 -9.05 14.27 7.97
C ASP A 614 -7.99 15.10 8.72
N LEU A 615 -6.89 15.47 8.05
CA LEU A 615 -5.81 16.24 8.64
C LEU A 615 -6.01 17.74 8.46
N THR A 616 -5.42 18.50 9.40
CA THR A 616 -5.44 19.98 9.38
C THR A 616 -4.12 20.58 8.93
N HIS A 617 -3.04 19.82 9.02
CA HIS A 617 -1.70 20.26 8.65
C HIS A 617 -0.84 19.08 8.21
N THR A 618 -0.04 19.28 7.16
CA THR A 618 1.08 18.42 6.76
C THR A 618 2.20 19.25 6.14
N GLU A 619 3.45 18.87 6.42
CA GLU A 619 4.65 19.47 5.85
C GLU A 619 5.71 18.41 5.53
N GLY A 620 6.63 18.73 4.63
CA GLY A 620 7.78 17.88 4.35
C GLY A 620 8.58 18.31 3.14
N THR A 621 9.46 17.41 2.70
CA THR A 621 10.37 17.65 1.59
C THR A 621 10.54 16.43 0.71
N ILE A 622 10.84 16.64 -0.56
CA ILE A 622 11.43 15.63 -1.44
C ILE A 622 12.72 16.18 -2.06
N SER A 623 13.57 15.29 -2.56
CA SER A 623 14.79 15.65 -3.26
C SER A 623 14.65 15.45 -4.76
N LEU A 624 14.98 16.47 -5.53
CA LEU A 624 15.16 16.37 -6.98
C LEU A 624 16.65 16.46 -7.31
N PRO A 625 17.08 16.01 -8.51
CA PRO A 625 18.45 16.20 -8.97
C PRO A 625 18.91 17.67 -8.95
N GLN A 626 17.97 18.62 -9.05
CA GLN A 626 18.24 20.06 -9.02
C GLN A 626 18.34 20.63 -7.59
N GLY A 627 17.84 19.94 -6.58
CA GLY A 627 17.79 20.40 -5.19
C GLY A 627 16.53 19.96 -4.46
N THR A 628 16.38 20.43 -3.23
CA THR A 628 15.24 20.11 -2.36
C THR A 628 13.98 20.87 -2.79
N VAL A 629 12.85 20.18 -2.81
CA VAL A 629 11.50 20.76 -2.87
C VAL A 629 10.90 20.65 -1.47
N THR A 630 10.35 21.75 -0.98
CA THR A 630 9.72 21.84 0.35
C THR A 630 8.28 22.29 0.18
N GLY A 631 7.36 21.63 0.87
CA GLY A 631 5.94 21.95 0.82
C GLY A 631 5.31 21.81 2.20
N ASP A 632 4.40 22.71 2.52
CA ASP A 632 3.50 22.60 3.67
C ASP A 632 2.11 23.10 3.30
N TRP A 633 1.11 22.60 4.00
CA TRP A 633 -0.24 23.10 3.88
C TRP A 633 -1.00 23.08 5.21
N ASP A 634 -1.87 24.06 5.38
CA ASP A 634 -2.85 24.20 6.45
C ASP A 634 -4.26 24.17 5.86
N TYR A 635 -5.05 23.20 6.29
CA TYR A 635 -6.43 23.01 5.85
C TYR A 635 -7.41 23.25 7.00
N ASP A 636 -8.29 24.24 6.82
CA ASP A 636 -9.42 24.51 7.72
C ASP A 636 -10.72 24.18 6.98
N ALA A 637 -11.21 22.96 7.22
CA ALA A 637 -12.45 22.47 6.65
C ALA A 637 -13.68 23.30 7.08
N ALA A 638 -13.67 23.87 8.30
CA ALA A 638 -14.80 24.64 8.82
C ALA A 638 -14.87 26.04 8.20
N ALA A 639 -13.71 26.66 7.96
CA ALA A 639 -13.60 27.92 7.24
C ALA A 639 -13.68 27.75 5.71
N GLY A 640 -13.50 26.53 5.19
CA GLY A 640 -13.44 26.27 3.76
C GLY A 640 -12.21 26.89 3.11
N THR A 641 -11.07 26.83 3.81
CA THR A 641 -9.82 27.47 3.40
C THR A 641 -8.64 26.50 3.40
N LEU A 642 -7.74 26.66 2.44
CA LEU A 642 -6.45 25.97 2.37
C LEU A 642 -5.37 27.01 2.12
N THR A 643 -4.27 26.91 2.85
CA THR A 643 -3.04 27.65 2.56
C THR A 643 -1.93 26.66 2.29
N GLU A 644 -1.22 26.81 1.19
CA GLU A 644 -0.09 25.98 0.83
C GLU A 644 1.15 26.87 0.68
N GLN A 645 2.28 26.38 1.13
CA GLN A 645 3.59 26.96 0.85
C GLN A 645 4.41 25.97 0.07
N LEU A 646 5.05 26.43 -1.00
CA LEU A 646 5.92 25.61 -1.83
C LEU A 646 7.22 26.37 -2.09
N THR A 647 8.35 25.69 -1.95
CA THR A 647 9.64 26.17 -2.44
C THR A 647 10.29 25.09 -3.30
N SER A 648 10.72 25.45 -4.51
CA SER A 648 11.32 24.53 -5.48
C SER A 648 12.62 25.07 -6.09
N PRO A 649 13.58 24.20 -6.46
CA PRO A 649 14.90 24.61 -6.92
C PRO A 649 14.89 25.05 -8.39
N ALA A 650 15.83 25.90 -8.78
CA ALA A 650 16.00 26.34 -10.16
C ALA A 650 16.15 25.16 -11.13
N GLY A 651 15.49 25.23 -12.29
CA GLY A 651 15.49 24.15 -13.28
C GLY A 651 14.44 23.05 -13.03
N SER A 652 13.65 23.16 -11.96
CA SER A 652 12.46 22.33 -11.76
C SER A 652 11.20 22.97 -12.37
N THR A 653 10.17 22.15 -12.60
CA THR A 653 8.83 22.61 -12.98
C THR A 653 7.78 21.81 -12.22
N GLY A 654 6.85 22.51 -11.58
CA GLY A 654 5.81 21.93 -10.75
C GLY A 654 4.42 21.97 -11.37
N ARG A 655 3.52 21.18 -10.78
CA ARG A 655 2.08 21.36 -10.82
C ARG A 655 1.57 21.44 -9.38
N ILE A 656 0.75 22.45 -9.07
CA ILE A 656 0.11 22.59 -7.76
C ILE A 656 -1.37 22.21 -7.91
N GLY A 657 -1.93 21.47 -6.97
CA GLY A 657 -3.35 21.10 -6.96
C GLY A 657 -4.04 21.59 -5.70
N VAL A 658 -5.15 22.31 -5.87
CA VAL A 658 -6.02 22.73 -4.76
C VAL A 658 -7.28 21.86 -4.77
N PRO A 659 -7.55 21.04 -3.74
CA PRO A 659 -8.76 20.24 -3.66
C PRO A 659 -9.99 21.14 -3.59
N THR A 660 -10.99 20.86 -4.42
CA THR A 660 -12.27 21.62 -4.44
C THR A 660 -13.35 20.94 -3.62
N TYR A 661 -13.24 19.63 -3.43
CA TYR A 661 -14.29 18.76 -2.88
C TYR A 661 -15.65 19.00 -3.55
N GLY A 662 -15.64 19.22 -4.87
CA GLY A 662 -16.83 19.47 -5.69
C GLY A 662 -17.43 20.87 -5.56
N SER A 663 -16.78 21.79 -4.83
CA SER A 663 -17.20 23.20 -4.81
C SER A 663 -16.96 23.87 -6.16
N ALA A 664 -17.97 24.56 -6.67
CA ALA A 664 -17.86 25.40 -7.86
C ALA A 664 -17.37 26.83 -7.55
N ASP A 665 -17.36 27.22 -6.27
CA ASP A 665 -17.08 28.57 -5.81
C ASP A 665 -15.61 28.77 -5.37
N VAL A 666 -14.76 27.78 -5.62
CA VAL A 666 -13.34 27.83 -5.25
C VAL A 666 -12.66 29.02 -5.92
N SER A 667 -12.01 29.83 -5.10
CA SER A 667 -11.15 30.92 -5.54
C SER A 667 -9.73 30.68 -5.03
N VAL A 668 -8.76 30.74 -5.94
CA VAL A 668 -7.34 30.50 -5.64
C VAL A 668 -6.52 31.74 -5.96
N SER A 669 -5.62 32.09 -5.05
CA SER A 669 -4.61 33.13 -5.25
C SER A 669 -3.20 32.57 -5.05
N VAL A 670 -2.24 33.10 -5.79
CA VAL A 670 -0.82 32.79 -5.68
C VAL A 670 -0.07 34.08 -5.37
N ASN A 671 0.67 34.09 -4.27
CA ASN A 671 1.39 35.28 -3.77
C ASN A 671 0.47 36.51 -3.69
N GLY A 672 -0.79 36.31 -3.29
CA GLY A 672 -1.83 37.33 -3.20
C GLY A 672 -2.49 37.74 -4.52
N SER A 673 -2.05 37.20 -5.67
CA SER A 673 -2.67 37.47 -6.98
C SER A 673 -3.70 36.39 -7.32
N PRO A 674 -4.96 36.74 -7.66
CA PRO A 674 -5.95 35.75 -8.09
C PRO A 674 -5.51 34.99 -9.34
N VAL A 675 -5.48 33.66 -9.27
CA VAL A 675 -5.12 32.77 -10.40
C VAL A 675 -6.29 31.89 -10.84
N TRP A 676 -7.29 31.70 -9.99
CA TRP A 676 -8.50 30.98 -10.31
C TRP A 676 -9.70 31.66 -9.67
N SER A 677 -10.68 32.03 -10.47
CA SER A 677 -11.95 32.59 -9.98
C SER A 677 -13.05 32.42 -11.02
N GLY A 678 -14.29 32.18 -10.59
CA GLY A 678 -15.44 32.00 -11.50
C GLY A 678 -15.27 30.85 -12.50
N GLY A 679 -14.55 29.78 -12.10
CA GLY A 679 -14.26 28.63 -12.96
C GLY A 679 -13.26 28.89 -14.09
N ALA A 680 -12.52 30.00 -14.04
CA ALA A 680 -11.54 30.37 -15.07
C ALA A 680 -10.16 30.62 -14.48
N PHE A 681 -9.13 30.26 -15.26
CA PHE A 681 -7.73 30.55 -14.94
C PHE A 681 -7.34 31.99 -15.33
N HIS A 682 -6.53 32.61 -14.48
CA HIS A 682 -5.89 33.90 -14.71
C HIS A 682 -4.39 33.74 -14.54
N ALA A 683 -3.61 34.17 -15.54
CA ALA A 683 -2.16 34.05 -15.49
C ALA A 683 -1.57 34.91 -14.36
N ALA A 684 -0.58 34.36 -13.66
CA ALA A 684 0.21 35.06 -12.66
C ALA A 684 1.70 34.75 -12.84
N ALA A 685 2.56 35.53 -12.17
CA ALA A 685 3.99 35.33 -12.23
C ALA A 685 4.36 33.90 -11.77
N GLY A 686 5.08 33.18 -12.63
CA GLY A 686 5.55 31.83 -12.32
C GLY A 686 4.50 30.72 -12.44
N VAL A 687 3.29 30.99 -12.95
CA VAL A 687 2.24 29.99 -13.23
C VAL A 687 1.65 30.27 -14.62
N THR A 688 1.79 29.32 -15.55
CA THR A 688 1.44 29.56 -16.97
C THR A 688 0.10 28.99 -17.42
N GLY A 689 -0.48 28.07 -16.66
CA GLY A 689 -1.75 27.44 -17.01
C GLY A 689 -2.56 27.04 -15.79
N GLY A 690 -3.85 26.80 -16.00
CA GLY A 690 -4.73 26.24 -14.98
C GLY A 690 -5.87 25.43 -15.59
N SER A 691 -6.27 24.38 -14.90
CA SER A 691 -7.35 23.47 -15.30
C SER A 691 -8.09 22.94 -14.09
N THR A 692 -9.28 22.36 -14.29
CA THR A 692 -9.99 21.62 -13.25
C THR A 692 -10.57 20.35 -13.83
N ASP A 693 -10.61 19.29 -13.02
CA ASP A 693 -11.36 18.06 -13.28
C ASP A 693 -12.65 17.98 -12.44
N GLY A 694 -12.97 19.04 -11.69
CA GLY A 694 -14.08 19.08 -10.74
C GLY A 694 -13.69 18.69 -9.31
N SER A 695 -12.68 17.85 -9.11
CA SER A 695 -12.13 17.46 -7.80
C SER A 695 -11.00 18.38 -7.35
N TYR A 696 -10.22 18.90 -8.30
CA TYR A 696 -9.10 19.80 -8.06
C TYR A 696 -9.11 21.00 -9.01
N VAL A 697 -8.53 22.10 -8.55
CA VAL A 697 -7.97 23.14 -9.42
C VAL A 697 -6.48 22.89 -9.54
N TYR A 698 -5.99 22.62 -10.75
CA TYR A 698 -4.58 22.43 -11.03
C TYR A 698 -3.98 23.70 -11.61
N LEU A 699 -2.87 24.14 -11.03
CA LEU A 699 -1.99 25.19 -11.53
C LEU A 699 -0.80 24.50 -12.21
N THR A 700 -0.54 24.81 -13.48
CA THR A 700 0.45 24.11 -14.32
C THR A 700 1.51 25.05 -14.87
N GLY A 701 2.67 24.46 -15.19
CA GLY A 701 3.86 25.21 -15.58
C GLY A 701 4.33 26.13 -14.45
N VAL A 702 4.25 25.62 -13.21
CA VAL A 702 4.75 26.32 -12.03
C VAL A 702 6.27 26.33 -12.12
N ALA A 703 6.86 27.50 -12.28
CA ALA A 703 8.30 27.65 -12.37
C ALA A 703 8.98 27.36 -11.03
N ALA A 704 10.31 27.30 -11.04
CA ALA A 704 11.08 27.26 -9.81
C ALA A 704 10.89 28.55 -8.99
N GLY A 705 10.70 28.44 -7.67
CA GLY A 705 10.55 29.60 -6.79
C GLY A 705 9.83 29.26 -5.49
N SER A 706 9.45 30.32 -4.77
CA SER A 706 8.61 30.21 -3.57
C SER A 706 7.21 30.75 -3.85
N TYR A 707 6.21 30.00 -3.41
CA TYR A 707 4.80 30.26 -3.68
C TYR A 707 4.00 30.11 -2.40
N THR A 708 3.19 31.11 -2.08
CA THR A 708 2.07 30.99 -1.16
C THR A 708 0.80 30.84 -1.98
N VAL A 709 0.13 29.70 -1.89
CA VAL A 709 -1.17 29.45 -2.49
C VAL A 709 -2.23 29.58 -1.41
N SER A 710 -3.27 30.35 -1.67
CA SER A 710 -4.38 30.49 -0.74
C SER A 710 -5.69 30.26 -1.48
N ALA A 711 -6.47 29.32 -0.98
CA ALA A 711 -7.76 28.94 -1.52
C ALA A 711 -8.88 29.19 -0.51
N THR A 712 -10.04 29.61 -1.02
CA THR A 712 -11.25 29.86 -0.25
C THR A 712 -12.46 29.31 -1.00
N GLY A 713 -13.58 29.11 -0.29
CA GLY A 713 -14.77 28.53 -0.88
C GLY A 713 -14.64 27.02 -1.11
N LEU A 714 -13.69 26.37 -0.42
CA LEU A 714 -13.57 24.92 -0.42
C LEU A 714 -14.75 24.32 0.33
N SER A 715 -15.32 23.24 -0.20
CA SER A 715 -16.19 22.40 0.60
C SER A 715 -15.32 21.59 1.57
N ALA A 716 -15.80 21.34 2.79
CA ALA A 716 -15.23 20.25 3.57
C ALA A 716 -15.49 18.94 2.81
N PRO A 717 -14.53 18.00 2.73
CA PRO A 717 -14.89 16.63 2.37
C PRO A 717 -15.96 16.21 3.37
N ALA A 718 -17.18 16.00 2.89
CA ALA A 718 -18.20 15.45 3.73
C ALA A 718 -17.69 14.06 4.13
N ALA A 719 -17.41 13.86 5.42
CA ALA A 719 -17.16 12.52 5.94
C ALA A 719 -18.36 11.67 5.53
N PHE A 720 -18.17 10.82 4.53
CA PHE A 720 -19.27 10.07 3.98
C PHE A 720 -18.75 8.78 3.36
N SER A 721 -19.04 7.68 4.04
CA SER A 721 -19.17 6.40 3.35
C SER A 721 -20.64 6.06 3.41
N THR A 722 -21.30 6.07 2.27
CA THR A 722 -22.22 4.96 2.02
C THR A 722 -21.45 3.86 1.35
N SER A 723 -21.59 2.64 1.87
CA SER A 723 -21.25 1.37 1.22
C SER A 723 -22.08 1.11 -0.05
N VAL A 724 -22.63 2.14 -0.69
CA VAL A 724 -23.56 2.04 -1.81
C VAL A 724 -22.78 2.13 -3.11
N THR A 725 -22.97 1.12 -3.95
CA THR A 725 -22.43 1.07 -5.31
C THR A 725 -23.19 2.05 -6.22
N GLY A 726 -22.49 2.70 -7.14
CA GLY A 726 -23.09 3.64 -8.09
C GLY A 726 -24.02 3.01 -9.13
N SER A 727 -24.20 1.68 -9.11
CA SER A 727 -24.95 0.92 -10.12
C SER A 727 -26.39 0.59 -9.72
N ALA A 728 -26.83 0.92 -8.50
CA ALA A 728 -28.21 0.71 -8.08
C ALA A 728 -28.59 1.66 -6.93
N LEU A 729 -29.89 1.91 -6.78
CA LEU A 729 -30.44 2.66 -5.64
C LEU A 729 -30.70 1.69 -4.47
N PRO A 730 -30.22 1.96 -3.25
CA PRO A 730 -30.49 1.09 -2.10
C PRO A 730 -31.97 1.04 -1.72
N ALA A 731 -32.35 -0.03 -1.01
CA ALA A 731 -33.67 -0.16 -0.44
C ALA A 731 -34.00 1.01 0.52
N GLY A 732 -35.25 1.49 0.46
CA GLY A 732 -35.76 2.55 1.33
C GLY A 732 -35.57 3.98 0.82
N TYR A 733 -34.85 4.19 -0.28
CA TYR A 733 -34.78 5.50 -0.92
C TYR A 733 -36.13 5.89 -1.54
N THR A 734 -36.51 7.15 -1.36
CA THR A 734 -37.82 7.68 -1.79
C THR A 734 -37.62 8.79 -2.82
N LEU A 735 -38.42 8.77 -3.90
CA LEU A 735 -38.40 9.82 -4.92
C LEU A 735 -38.75 11.17 -4.26
N CYS A 736 -37.90 12.17 -4.46
CA CYS A 736 -38.15 13.53 -3.95
C CYS A 736 -38.33 14.58 -5.05
N ALA A 737 -37.69 14.41 -6.21
CA ALA A 737 -37.82 15.33 -7.34
C ALA A 737 -37.46 14.66 -8.67
N ALA A 738 -38.12 15.05 -9.75
CA ALA A 738 -37.64 14.76 -11.11
C ALA A 738 -36.45 15.66 -11.48
N GLU A 739 -35.65 15.26 -12.49
CA GLU A 739 -34.55 16.08 -13.03
C GLU A 739 -35.06 17.49 -13.42
N GLY A 740 -34.34 18.52 -12.95
CA GLY A 740 -34.71 19.95 -13.05
C GLY A 740 -35.60 20.46 -11.92
N GLY A 741 -36.11 19.59 -11.04
CA GLY A 741 -36.90 19.95 -9.86
C GLY A 741 -36.05 20.29 -8.63
N THR A 742 -36.69 20.41 -7.47
CA THR A 742 -36.03 20.69 -6.19
C THR A 742 -36.41 19.63 -5.16
N CYS A 743 -35.41 19.02 -4.54
CA CYS A 743 -35.55 18.03 -3.49
C CYS A 743 -35.22 18.66 -2.14
N THR A 744 -36.05 18.44 -1.11
CA THR A 744 -35.84 19.05 0.21
C THR A 744 -35.77 17.96 1.28
N PRO A 745 -34.58 17.63 1.81
CA PRO A 745 -34.42 16.68 2.90
C PRO A 745 -34.93 17.24 4.23
N SER A 746 -35.37 16.34 5.11
CA SER A 746 -35.73 16.61 6.50
C SER A 746 -34.49 16.53 7.38
N GLY A 747 -33.73 17.64 7.44
CA GLY A 747 -32.41 17.68 8.06
C GLY A 747 -31.31 17.31 7.06
N THR A 748 -30.16 16.86 7.55
CA THR A 748 -29.08 16.37 6.69
C THR A 748 -29.35 14.91 6.32
N GLN A 749 -29.51 14.65 5.02
CA GLN A 749 -29.73 13.30 4.50
C GLN A 749 -28.89 13.05 3.25
N VAL A 750 -28.65 11.77 2.96
CA VAL A 750 -28.09 11.34 1.67
C VAL A 750 -29.15 11.48 0.60
N MET A 751 -28.75 12.13 -0.48
CA MET A 751 -29.51 12.31 -1.70
C MET A 751 -28.80 11.54 -2.82
N ALA A 752 -29.57 10.86 -3.65
CA ALA A 752 -29.09 10.17 -4.85
C ALA A 752 -29.67 10.86 -6.09
N TYR A 753 -28.91 10.91 -7.18
CA TYR A 753 -29.34 11.41 -8.49
C TYR A 753 -29.01 10.38 -9.55
N GLY A 754 -30.01 9.91 -10.30
CA GLY A 754 -29.76 8.86 -11.30
C GLY A 754 -30.98 8.10 -11.79
N ALA A 755 -30.70 7.11 -12.64
CA ALA A 755 -31.65 6.10 -13.13
C ALA A 755 -30.86 4.87 -13.62
N GLY A 756 -30.83 3.78 -12.83
CA GLY A 756 -30.01 2.60 -13.15
C GLY A 756 -28.50 2.78 -12.97
N GLY A 757 -28.03 4.02 -12.88
CA GLY A 757 -26.75 4.44 -12.33
C GLY A 757 -26.98 5.72 -11.54
N TYR A 758 -26.28 5.88 -10.41
CA TYR A 758 -26.56 6.91 -9.41
C TYR A 758 -25.29 7.59 -8.91
N ALA A 759 -25.36 8.92 -8.80
CA ALA A 759 -24.43 9.74 -8.04
C ALA A 759 -25.04 10.05 -6.66
N TYR A 760 -24.21 10.16 -5.62
CA TYR A 760 -24.65 10.35 -4.24
C TYR A 760 -23.98 11.57 -3.61
N ARG A 761 -24.69 12.25 -2.71
CA ARG A 761 -24.14 13.31 -1.85
C ARG A 761 -24.96 13.46 -0.58
N THR A 762 -24.43 14.16 0.41
CA THR A 762 -25.24 14.71 1.50
C THR A 762 -25.87 16.04 1.09
N ALA A 763 -27.08 16.29 1.57
CA ALA A 763 -27.82 17.52 1.34
C ALA A 763 -28.47 17.98 2.64
N THR A 764 -28.37 19.30 2.89
CA THR A 764 -29.06 19.99 4.00
C THR A 764 -29.92 21.08 3.38
N GLY A 765 -31.24 20.94 3.49
CA GLY A 765 -32.19 21.88 2.88
C GLY A 765 -32.34 21.74 1.35
N ALA A 766 -33.11 22.64 0.76
CA ALA A 766 -33.55 22.57 -0.63
C ALA A 766 -32.37 22.48 -1.62
N THR A 767 -32.34 21.40 -2.40
CA THR A 767 -31.25 21.07 -3.34
C THR A 767 -31.82 20.85 -4.73
N SER A 768 -31.19 21.43 -5.75
CA SER A 768 -31.60 21.25 -7.14
C SER A 768 -31.34 19.81 -7.61
N CYS A 769 -32.28 19.24 -8.35
CA CYS A 769 -32.15 17.89 -8.87
C CYS A 769 -31.52 17.90 -10.27
N SER A 770 -30.20 17.99 -10.32
CA SER A 770 -29.44 18.08 -11.58
C SER A 770 -28.05 17.47 -11.43
N SER A 771 -27.42 17.06 -12.54
CA SER A 771 -26.04 16.54 -12.51
C SER A 771 -25.05 17.54 -11.93
N ALA A 772 -25.25 18.84 -12.16
CA ALA A 772 -24.43 19.90 -11.57
C ALA A 772 -24.42 19.88 -10.03
N SER A 773 -25.54 19.48 -9.41
CA SER A 773 -25.64 19.37 -7.96
C SER A 773 -24.94 18.13 -7.39
N PHE A 774 -24.43 17.25 -8.25
CA PHE A 774 -23.82 15.95 -7.94
C PHE A 774 -22.45 15.76 -8.62
N GLY A 775 -21.68 16.84 -8.80
CA GLY A 775 -20.32 16.76 -9.36
C GLY A 775 -20.24 16.80 -10.89
N GLY A 776 -21.33 17.15 -11.58
CA GLY A 776 -21.33 17.48 -13.01
C GLY A 776 -21.37 16.31 -13.99
N ALA A 777 -20.96 15.11 -13.58
CA ALA A 777 -21.09 13.90 -14.40
C ALA A 777 -22.55 13.43 -14.50
N ASP A 778 -22.97 12.98 -15.70
CA ASP A 778 -24.27 12.34 -15.89
C ASP A 778 -24.16 10.84 -15.56
N PRO A 779 -24.75 10.35 -14.46
CA PRO A 779 -24.60 8.96 -14.04
C PRO A 779 -25.39 7.97 -14.93
N ALA A 780 -26.25 8.46 -15.83
CA ALA A 780 -27.01 7.65 -16.76
C ALA A 780 -27.27 8.43 -18.06
N TYR A 781 -26.22 8.59 -18.87
CA TYR A 781 -26.26 9.38 -20.11
C TYR A 781 -27.40 8.95 -21.05
N GLY A 782 -28.17 9.94 -21.52
CA GLY A 782 -29.29 9.71 -22.45
C GLY A 782 -30.60 9.26 -21.79
N VAL A 783 -30.61 9.05 -20.48
CA VAL A 783 -31.81 8.75 -19.68
C VAL A 783 -32.19 9.99 -18.86
N LEU A 784 -33.48 10.17 -18.56
CA LEU A 784 -34.00 11.19 -17.64
C LEU A 784 -33.80 10.68 -16.21
N LYS A 785 -33.14 11.48 -15.37
CA LYS A 785 -32.81 11.11 -14.00
C LYS A 785 -33.89 11.57 -13.04
N SER A 786 -33.77 11.15 -11.80
CA SER A 786 -34.54 11.68 -10.69
C SER A 786 -33.69 11.68 -9.44
N CYS A 787 -34.13 12.46 -8.45
CA CYS A 787 -33.51 12.52 -7.15
C CYS A 787 -34.30 11.75 -6.12
N TYR A 788 -33.56 11.09 -5.24
CA TYR A 788 -34.10 10.25 -4.19
C TYR A 788 -33.45 10.61 -2.86
N LEU A 789 -34.23 10.57 -1.78
CA LEU A 789 -33.73 10.73 -0.41
C LEU A 789 -33.61 9.38 0.27
N ALA A 790 -32.50 9.17 0.95
CA ALA A 790 -32.33 8.05 1.88
C ALA A 790 -33.34 8.11 3.03
N PRO A 791 -33.63 6.99 3.70
CA PRO A 791 -34.42 7.01 4.94
C PRO A 791 -33.89 8.03 5.94
N ALA A 792 -34.79 8.79 6.57
CA ALA A 792 -34.41 9.76 7.60
C ALA A 792 -33.92 9.07 8.90
N GLY A 793 -34.33 7.82 9.13
CA GLY A 793 -33.85 6.97 10.23
C GLY A 793 -32.70 6.05 9.81
N GLY A 794 -32.58 4.89 10.46
CA GLY A 794 -31.61 3.86 10.14
C GLY A 794 -31.70 3.29 8.71
N PRO A 795 -30.75 2.43 8.31
CA PRO A 795 -30.86 1.70 7.05
C PRO A 795 -32.19 0.94 6.96
N SER A 796 -32.71 0.77 5.74
CA SER A 796 -33.99 0.08 5.53
C SER A 796 -33.99 -1.30 6.19
N GLY A 797 -35.02 -1.62 6.96
CA GLY A 797 -35.17 -2.91 7.65
C GLY A 797 -34.40 -3.06 8.96
N TYR A 798 -33.55 -2.09 9.32
CA TYR A 798 -32.80 -2.12 10.58
C TYR A 798 -33.63 -1.58 11.76
N THR A 799 -33.29 -2.02 12.97
CA THR A 799 -33.94 -1.58 14.21
C THR A 799 -32.95 -0.80 15.08
N ALA A 800 -33.33 0.37 15.58
CA ALA A 800 -32.49 1.15 16.49
C ALA A 800 -32.19 0.33 17.77
N CYS A 801 -30.93 0.31 18.20
CA CYS A 801 -30.52 -0.36 19.44
C CYS A 801 -29.93 0.59 20.48
N ALA A 802 -29.30 1.68 20.06
CA ALA A 802 -28.72 2.66 20.97
C ALA A 802 -28.53 4.01 20.26
N ALA A 803 -28.71 5.10 21.01
CA ALA A 803 -28.29 6.42 20.57
C ALA A 803 -26.76 6.55 20.58
N GLU A 804 -26.23 7.61 19.98
CA GLU A 804 -24.82 7.96 20.06
C GLU A 804 -24.30 7.95 21.51
N HIS A 805 -23.10 7.42 21.71
CA HIS A 805 -22.45 7.12 22.99
C HIS A 805 -23.11 6.02 23.84
N GLY A 806 -24.22 5.44 23.39
CA GLY A 806 -24.80 4.25 24.00
C GLY A 806 -24.06 2.97 23.63
N THR A 807 -24.56 1.84 24.12
CA THR A 807 -24.07 0.50 23.77
C THR A 807 -25.17 -0.28 23.07
N CYS A 808 -24.90 -0.70 21.85
CA CYS A 808 -25.78 -1.57 21.07
C CYS A 808 -25.47 -3.02 21.39
N ALA A 809 -26.40 -3.71 22.07
CA ALA A 809 -26.29 -5.14 22.32
C ALA A 809 -26.97 -5.95 21.22
N VAL A 810 -26.30 -6.99 20.73
CA VAL A 810 -26.78 -7.93 19.72
C VAL A 810 -26.74 -9.36 20.26
N GLY A 811 -27.76 -10.15 19.94
CA GLY A 811 -27.75 -11.58 20.26
C GLY A 811 -26.91 -12.34 19.23
N GLY A 812 -25.78 -12.91 19.65
CA GLY A 812 -24.85 -13.60 18.75
C GLY A 812 -23.99 -12.65 17.93
N THR A 813 -23.74 -12.99 16.67
CA THR A 813 -22.99 -12.16 15.71
C THR A 813 -23.96 -11.52 14.73
N ARG A 814 -23.94 -10.19 14.60
CA ARG A 814 -24.89 -9.43 13.77
C ARG A 814 -24.26 -8.16 13.21
N GLU A 815 -24.69 -7.74 12.04
CA GLU A 815 -24.28 -6.44 11.49
C GLU A 815 -24.97 -5.29 12.24
N VAL A 816 -24.18 -4.31 12.62
CA VAL A 816 -24.62 -3.05 13.24
C VAL A 816 -24.21 -1.90 12.34
N ALA A 817 -25.15 -1.00 12.07
CA ALA A 817 -24.93 0.24 11.37
C ALA A 817 -24.89 1.40 12.37
N TYR A 818 -23.85 2.24 12.32
CA TYR A 818 -23.74 3.47 13.08
C TYR A 818 -23.80 4.67 12.16
N GLY A 819 -24.72 5.60 12.42
CA GLY A 819 -24.87 6.81 11.63
C GLY A 819 -26.29 7.39 11.63
N ALA A 820 -26.59 8.20 10.61
CA ALA A 820 -27.87 8.89 10.47
C ALA A 820 -28.15 9.29 9.01
N GLY A 821 -29.44 9.44 8.65
CA GLY A 821 -29.85 10.09 7.41
C GLY A 821 -29.34 9.45 6.12
N GLY A 822 -29.06 8.14 6.12
CA GLY A 822 -28.48 7.42 4.98
C GLY A 822 -26.96 7.28 5.02
N ALA A 823 -26.27 8.01 5.90
CA ALA A 823 -24.83 7.94 6.08
C ALA A 823 -24.50 7.00 7.24
N PHE A 824 -23.97 5.81 6.94
CA PHE A 824 -23.74 4.76 7.92
C PHE A 824 -22.38 4.08 7.72
N ARG A 825 -21.70 3.81 8.83
CA ARG A 825 -20.64 2.81 8.91
C ARG A 825 -21.23 1.50 9.41
N PHE A 826 -20.78 0.39 8.84
CA PHE A 826 -21.27 -0.94 9.17
C PHE A 826 -20.14 -1.75 9.81
N GLN A 827 -20.48 -2.56 10.79
CA GLN A 827 -19.56 -3.49 11.42
C GLN A 827 -20.31 -4.75 11.83
N VAL A 828 -19.71 -5.91 11.60
CA VAL A 828 -20.18 -7.18 12.15
C VAL A 828 -19.67 -7.31 13.58
N VAL A 829 -20.60 -7.47 14.53
CA VAL A 829 -20.34 -7.40 15.97
C VAL A 829 -20.85 -8.67 16.63
N THR A 830 -20.06 -9.25 17.53
CA THR A 830 -20.51 -10.31 18.43
C THR A 830 -20.77 -9.75 19.83
N GLY A 831 -22.00 -9.91 20.33
CA GLY A 831 -22.40 -9.48 21.68
C GLY A 831 -22.77 -8.01 21.81
N SER A 832 -21.82 -7.07 21.70
CA SER A 832 -22.16 -5.64 21.80
C SER A 832 -21.09 -4.71 21.22
N VAL A 833 -21.49 -3.52 20.79
CA VAL A 833 -20.61 -2.46 20.29
C VAL A 833 -20.99 -1.10 20.87
N ALA A 834 -20.00 -0.23 21.10
CA ALA A 834 -20.25 1.16 21.48
C ALA A 834 -20.68 1.99 20.27
N CYS A 835 -21.70 2.83 20.43
CA CYS A 835 -22.25 3.66 19.36
C CYS A 835 -21.49 4.97 19.23
N THR A 836 -20.23 4.88 18.83
CA THR A 836 -19.28 5.99 18.82
C THR A 836 -18.48 6.00 17.53
N ASN A 837 -18.00 7.18 17.13
CA ASN A 837 -17.10 7.34 15.98
C ASN A 837 -15.89 6.40 16.08
N ASP A 838 -15.26 6.28 17.25
CA ASP A 838 -14.08 5.42 17.47
C ASP A 838 -14.37 3.95 17.17
N ALA A 839 -15.49 3.43 17.69
CA ALA A 839 -15.87 2.03 17.48
C ALA A 839 -16.13 1.70 16.00
N PHE A 840 -16.61 2.69 15.23
CA PHE A 840 -16.93 2.55 13.80
C PHE A 840 -15.89 3.23 12.87
N GLY A 841 -14.72 3.57 13.41
CA GLY A 841 -13.56 4.12 12.72
C GLY A 841 -13.57 5.62 12.47
N THR A 842 -14.72 6.26 12.25
CA THR A 842 -14.84 7.71 12.06
C THR A 842 -16.30 8.18 12.19
N ASP A 843 -16.54 9.50 12.15
CA ASP A 843 -17.88 10.06 12.10
C ASP A 843 -18.51 9.82 10.72
N PRO A 844 -19.60 9.04 10.60
CA PRO A 844 -20.29 8.83 9.32
C PRO A 844 -21.00 10.10 8.82
N LEU A 845 -21.32 11.06 9.70
CA LEU A 845 -22.02 12.29 9.33
C LEU A 845 -21.78 13.40 10.38
N SER A 846 -20.83 14.29 10.08
CA SER A 846 -20.44 15.38 10.99
C SER A 846 -21.60 16.33 11.32
N ASN A 847 -21.62 16.83 12.56
CA ASN A 847 -22.61 17.76 13.12
C ASN A 847 -24.07 17.25 13.12
N VAL A 848 -24.27 15.95 12.95
CA VAL A 848 -25.57 15.28 13.07
C VAL A 848 -25.50 14.28 14.21
N ALA A 849 -26.56 14.13 15.00
CA ALA A 849 -26.63 13.10 16.04
C ALA A 849 -26.80 11.72 15.42
N LYS A 850 -25.99 10.74 15.84
CA LYS A 850 -25.98 9.39 15.28
C LYS A 850 -26.77 8.41 16.14
N SER A 851 -27.00 7.22 15.63
CA SER A 851 -27.50 6.09 16.39
C SER A 851 -26.96 4.80 15.81
N CYS A 852 -26.88 3.76 16.64
CA CYS A 852 -26.69 2.40 16.15
C CYS A 852 -28.02 1.74 15.81
N TRP A 853 -27.96 0.90 14.78
CA TRP A 853 -29.07 0.15 14.24
C TRP A 853 -28.60 -1.28 13.99
N VAL A 854 -29.37 -2.26 14.45
CA VAL A 854 -29.07 -3.68 14.24
C VAL A 854 -29.80 -4.15 12.99
N ALA A 855 -29.09 -4.86 12.13
CA ALA A 855 -29.65 -5.47 10.92
C ALA A 855 -30.74 -6.49 11.25
N PRO A 856 -31.69 -6.81 10.36
CA PRO A 856 -32.64 -7.89 10.59
C PRO A 856 -31.95 -9.27 10.58
N SER A 857 -32.51 -10.25 11.31
CA SER A 857 -32.02 -11.65 11.27
C SER A 857 -32.55 -12.45 10.08
N GLY A 858 -33.33 -11.81 9.21
CA GLY A 858 -34.01 -12.42 8.07
C GLY A 858 -33.31 -12.08 6.74
N PRO A 859 -34.04 -12.10 5.60
CA PRO A 859 -33.47 -11.74 4.30
C PRO A 859 -32.84 -10.33 4.30
N PRO A 860 -31.91 -10.05 3.37
CA PRO A 860 -31.40 -8.71 3.16
C PRO A 860 -32.57 -7.74 2.90
N PRO A 861 -32.44 -6.46 3.29
CA PRO A 861 -33.46 -5.46 3.01
C PRO A 861 -33.73 -5.31 1.50
N GLY A 862 -35.01 -5.19 1.13
CA GLY A 862 -35.45 -5.08 -0.26
C GLY A 862 -36.26 -6.28 -0.71
N ASN A 863 -36.27 -6.54 -2.02
CA ASN A 863 -37.11 -7.58 -2.62
C ASN A 863 -36.40 -8.93 -2.69
N TRP A 864 -35.93 -9.43 -1.55
CA TRP A 864 -35.22 -10.70 -1.44
C TRP A 864 -36.12 -11.80 -0.88
N THR A 865 -36.13 -12.96 -1.55
CA THR A 865 -36.87 -14.15 -1.12
C THR A 865 -35.90 -15.28 -0.81
N ALA A 866 -36.05 -15.92 0.36
CA ALA A 866 -35.22 -17.06 0.72
C ALA A 866 -35.43 -18.21 -0.28
N CYS A 867 -34.33 -18.77 -0.79
CA CYS A 867 -34.37 -19.84 -1.79
C CYS A 867 -33.66 -21.12 -1.35
N ALA A 868 -32.66 -21.04 -0.45
CA ALA A 868 -32.02 -22.22 0.15
C ALA A 868 -31.39 -21.88 1.50
N ALA A 869 -31.36 -22.85 2.42
CA ALA A 869 -30.46 -22.80 3.58
C ALA A 869 -29.02 -23.15 3.16
N GLU A 870 -28.03 -22.89 4.01
CA GLU A 870 -26.65 -23.35 3.81
C GLU A 870 -26.60 -24.86 3.50
N HIS A 871 -25.76 -25.28 2.55
CA HIS A 871 -25.70 -26.64 1.97
C HIS A 871 -26.90 -27.05 1.12
N GLY A 872 -27.89 -26.17 0.98
CA GLY A 872 -29.00 -26.33 0.06
C GLY A 872 -28.67 -25.83 -1.35
N THR A 873 -29.62 -26.03 -2.26
CA THR A 873 -29.51 -25.57 -3.64
C THR A 873 -30.58 -24.54 -3.95
N CYS A 874 -30.16 -23.36 -4.38
CA CYS A 874 -31.05 -22.27 -4.77
C CYS A 874 -31.26 -22.31 -6.29
N ALA A 875 -32.51 -22.52 -6.71
CA ALA A 875 -32.91 -22.48 -8.11
C ALA A 875 -33.33 -21.05 -8.50
N VAL A 876 -32.71 -20.51 -9.54
CA VAL A 876 -32.92 -19.17 -10.05
C VAL A 876 -33.00 -19.13 -11.56
N THR A 877 -33.78 -18.18 -12.07
CA THR A 877 -33.86 -17.83 -13.48
C THR A 877 -32.61 -17.03 -13.87
N GLY A 878 -32.27 -16.96 -15.16
CA GLY A 878 -30.96 -16.50 -15.66
C GLY A 878 -30.36 -15.30 -14.93
N ALA A 879 -29.04 -15.31 -14.71
CA ALA A 879 -28.20 -14.26 -14.11
C ALA A 879 -28.77 -13.48 -12.90
N GLN A 880 -29.73 -14.05 -12.17
CA GLN A 880 -30.42 -13.43 -11.04
C GLN A 880 -29.44 -13.19 -9.86
N PRO A 881 -29.51 -12.03 -9.18
CA PRO A 881 -28.78 -11.80 -7.95
C PRO A 881 -29.16 -12.81 -6.87
N ILE A 882 -28.12 -13.34 -6.22
CA ILE A 882 -28.21 -14.22 -5.06
C ILE A 882 -27.48 -13.54 -3.91
N ALA A 883 -28.18 -13.26 -2.82
CA ALA A 883 -27.55 -12.88 -1.57
C ALA A 883 -27.26 -14.15 -0.76
N PHE A 884 -26.03 -14.35 -0.31
CA PHE A 884 -25.60 -15.40 0.60
C PHE A 884 -25.13 -14.75 1.90
N GLY A 885 -25.65 -15.20 3.03
CA GLY A 885 -25.22 -14.70 4.34
C GLY A 885 -26.26 -14.87 5.43
N ALA A 886 -26.08 -14.15 6.52
CA ALA A 886 -26.98 -14.16 7.66
C ALA A 886 -26.86 -12.86 8.46
N ASP A 887 -27.90 -12.56 9.26
CA ASP A 887 -27.85 -11.54 10.32
C ASP A 887 -27.31 -10.17 9.85
N GLY A 888 -27.72 -9.75 8.66
CA GLY A 888 -27.39 -8.46 8.08
C GLY A 888 -26.17 -8.45 7.16
N ALA A 889 -25.22 -9.35 7.38
CA ALA A 889 -24.02 -9.44 6.57
C ALA A 889 -24.25 -10.46 5.45
N PHE A 890 -24.44 -9.92 4.25
CA PHE A 890 -24.73 -10.68 3.05
C PHE A 890 -23.75 -10.33 1.94
N TRP A 891 -23.24 -11.35 1.28
CA TRP A 891 -22.53 -11.24 0.02
C TRP A 891 -23.52 -11.41 -1.13
N ILE A 892 -23.46 -10.53 -2.14
CA ILE A 892 -24.35 -10.63 -3.31
C ILE A 892 -23.54 -11.12 -4.51
N GLY A 893 -23.86 -12.31 -5.00
CA GLY A 893 -23.41 -12.87 -6.27
C GLY A 893 -24.52 -12.86 -7.33
N ARG A 894 -24.25 -13.40 -8.52
CA ARG A 894 -25.27 -13.68 -9.55
C ARG A 894 -25.16 -15.13 -9.98
N SER A 895 -26.30 -15.76 -10.26
CA SER A 895 -26.31 -17.15 -10.76
C SER A 895 -27.38 -17.38 -11.82
N SER A 896 -27.17 -18.40 -12.65
CA SER A 896 -28.11 -18.86 -13.66
C SER A 896 -28.44 -20.33 -13.41
N GLY A 897 -29.71 -20.67 -13.28
CA GLY A 897 -30.15 -22.06 -13.11
C GLY A 897 -30.11 -22.49 -11.64
N SER A 898 -29.06 -23.18 -11.22
CA SER A 898 -29.00 -23.81 -9.90
C SER A 898 -27.65 -23.54 -9.24
N THR A 899 -27.65 -22.92 -8.05
CA THR A 899 -26.42 -22.63 -7.30
C THR A 899 -26.42 -23.31 -5.94
N SER A 900 -25.28 -23.85 -5.53
CA SER A 900 -25.11 -24.32 -4.15
C SER A 900 -25.02 -23.13 -3.21
N CYS A 901 -25.64 -23.25 -2.05
CA CYS A 901 -25.67 -22.22 -1.03
C CYS A 901 -24.54 -22.42 -0.01
N ASP A 902 -23.30 -22.37 -0.46
CA ASP A 902 -22.13 -22.75 0.34
C ASP A 902 -21.00 -21.74 0.22
N VAL A 903 -20.19 -21.61 1.28
CA VAL A 903 -19.01 -20.74 1.34
C VAL A 903 -18.05 -21.02 0.17
N ASP A 904 -17.78 -22.29 -0.13
CA ASP A 904 -16.89 -22.69 -1.23
C ASP A 904 -17.41 -22.24 -2.61
N THR A 905 -18.73 -22.25 -2.78
CA THR A 905 -19.37 -21.81 -4.04
C THR A 905 -19.43 -20.29 -4.14
N MET A 906 -19.63 -19.60 -3.01
CA MET A 906 -19.77 -18.15 -2.95
C MET A 906 -18.41 -17.43 -2.84
N GLY A 907 -17.35 -18.15 -2.48
CA GLY A 907 -15.98 -17.64 -2.33
C GLY A 907 -15.77 -16.74 -1.11
N ILE A 908 -16.73 -16.71 -0.19
CA ILE A 908 -16.73 -15.82 0.98
C ILE A 908 -17.64 -16.37 2.08
N ASP A 909 -17.19 -16.25 3.33
CA ASP A 909 -18.05 -16.40 4.50
C ASP A 909 -18.34 -15.00 5.08
N PRO A 910 -19.52 -14.42 4.82
CA PRO A 910 -19.82 -13.06 5.25
C PRO A 910 -19.98 -12.93 6.77
N VAL A 911 -20.24 -14.03 7.48
CA VAL A 911 -20.33 -14.07 8.96
C VAL A 911 -19.80 -15.41 9.48
N TYR A 912 -18.54 -15.40 9.90
CA TYR A 912 -17.86 -16.59 10.41
C TYR A 912 -18.60 -17.24 11.60
N ASN A 913 -18.70 -18.58 11.58
CA ASN A 913 -19.40 -19.41 12.58
C ASN A 913 -20.90 -19.15 12.76
N VAL A 914 -21.55 -18.46 11.82
CA VAL A 914 -23.00 -18.35 11.74
C VAL A 914 -23.49 -19.20 10.57
N ALA A 915 -24.68 -19.79 10.70
CA ALA A 915 -25.30 -20.56 9.61
C ALA A 915 -25.90 -19.59 8.57
N LYS A 916 -25.59 -19.80 7.29
CA LYS A 916 -25.98 -18.89 6.20
C LYS A 916 -27.27 -19.33 5.53
N SER A 917 -27.81 -18.46 4.69
CA SER A 917 -28.88 -18.77 3.75
C SER A 917 -28.71 -17.99 2.46
N CYS A 918 -29.32 -18.51 1.40
CA CYS A 918 -29.37 -17.88 0.09
C CYS A 918 -30.74 -17.27 -0.14
N TYR A 919 -30.72 -16.11 -0.77
CA TYR A 919 -31.89 -15.34 -1.12
C TYR A 919 -31.79 -14.90 -2.57
N ALA A 920 -32.87 -15.02 -3.32
CA ALA A 920 -32.98 -14.58 -4.70
C ALA A 920 -33.80 -13.29 -4.79
N TRP A 921 -33.40 -12.37 -5.67
CA TRP A 921 -34.11 -11.11 -5.88
C TRP A 921 -35.40 -11.31 -6.68
N ALA A 922 -36.56 -10.94 -6.16
CA ALA A 922 -37.86 -11.31 -6.74
C ALA A 922 -38.86 -10.14 -6.89
N GLY A 923 -38.41 -8.89 -6.97
CA GLY A 923 -39.34 -7.74 -7.04
C GLY A 923 -38.83 -6.54 -7.84
N PRO A 924 -39.61 -5.45 -7.93
CA PRO A 924 -39.27 -4.28 -8.73
C PRO A 924 -37.93 -3.64 -8.32
N PRO A 925 -37.26 -2.91 -9.22
CA PRO A 925 -36.06 -2.16 -8.85
C PRO A 925 -36.42 -1.03 -7.87
N ALA A 926 -35.52 -0.75 -6.93
CA ALA A 926 -35.71 0.31 -5.96
C ALA A 926 -35.96 1.66 -6.65
N GLY A 927 -36.91 2.44 -6.13
CA GLY A 927 -37.35 3.70 -6.75
C GLY A 927 -38.42 3.55 -7.85
N TYR A 928 -38.68 2.34 -8.35
CA TYR A 928 -39.69 2.06 -9.40
C TYR A 928 -40.73 1.04 -8.91
N PRO A 929 -41.54 1.37 -7.88
CA PRO A 929 -42.38 0.37 -7.22
C PRO A 929 -43.62 -0.03 -8.02
N VAL A 930 -43.99 0.71 -9.07
CA VAL A 930 -45.26 0.51 -9.78
C VAL A 930 -45.03 -0.25 -11.09
N THR A 931 -45.54 -1.48 -11.17
CA THR A 931 -45.63 -2.21 -12.45
C THR A 931 -46.68 -1.55 -13.35
N CYS A 932 -46.27 -1.08 -14.53
CA CYS A 932 -47.17 -0.41 -15.48
C CYS A 932 -47.64 -1.30 -16.64
N SER A 933 -46.87 -2.33 -17.01
CA SER A 933 -47.24 -3.30 -18.04
C SER A 933 -46.40 -4.57 -17.94
N ALA A 934 -46.98 -5.72 -18.29
CA ALA A 934 -46.22 -6.93 -18.61
C ALA A 934 -45.47 -6.79 -19.95
N GLU A 935 -44.49 -7.66 -20.19
CA GLU A 935 -43.77 -7.75 -21.47
C GLU A 935 -44.73 -7.85 -22.67
N ASN A 936 -44.37 -7.17 -23.76
CA ASN A 936 -45.16 -6.98 -24.98
C ASN A 936 -46.43 -6.12 -24.84
N GLY A 937 -46.72 -5.59 -23.65
CA GLY A 937 -47.75 -4.56 -23.46
C GLY A 937 -47.23 -3.13 -23.68
N THR A 938 -47.98 -2.14 -23.20
CA THR A 938 -47.64 -0.72 -23.32
C THR A 938 -47.99 0.02 -22.03
N CYS A 939 -47.04 0.76 -21.47
CA CYS A 939 -47.27 1.63 -20.32
C CYS A 939 -47.79 2.99 -20.77
N ALA A 940 -48.91 3.44 -20.23
CA ALA A 940 -49.38 4.82 -20.38
C ALA A 940 -48.60 5.74 -19.44
N LEU A 941 -48.06 6.85 -19.96
CA LEU A 941 -47.21 7.78 -19.22
C LEU A 941 -47.77 9.19 -19.26
N ASN A 942 -47.69 9.89 -18.12
CA ASN A 942 -47.96 11.32 -18.07
C ASN A 942 -46.66 12.10 -18.35
N GLY A 943 -46.54 12.65 -19.55
CA GLY A 943 -45.37 13.42 -19.99
C GLY A 943 -44.14 12.56 -20.25
N ARG A 944 -42.95 13.15 -20.09
CA ARG A 944 -41.66 12.47 -20.26
C ARG A 944 -41.27 11.77 -18.94
N ARG A 945 -41.08 10.44 -18.97
CA ARG A 945 -40.73 9.62 -17.79
C ARG A 945 -39.68 8.57 -18.13
N THR A 946 -38.92 8.17 -17.13
CA THR A 946 -38.07 6.97 -17.20
C THR A 946 -38.86 5.74 -16.78
N VAL A 947 -38.71 4.69 -17.56
CA VAL A 947 -39.31 3.37 -17.33
C VAL A 947 -38.16 2.39 -17.12
N ALA A 948 -38.31 1.49 -16.15
CA ALA A 948 -37.41 0.36 -15.96
C ALA A 948 -38.05 -0.89 -16.58
N TYR A 949 -37.32 -1.63 -17.42
CA TYR A 949 -37.78 -2.86 -18.06
C TYR A 949 -36.87 -4.02 -17.67
N GLY A 950 -37.45 -5.08 -17.12
CA GLY A 950 -36.65 -6.21 -16.67
C GLY A 950 -37.38 -7.16 -15.74
N ALA A 951 -36.60 -8.07 -15.16
CA ALA A 951 -37.01 -9.05 -14.17
C ALA A 951 -35.80 -9.48 -13.33
N ASP A 952 -36.04 -10.09 -12.17
CA ASP A 952 -35.02 -10.81 -11.41
C ASP A 952 -33.72 -10.03 -11.14
N GLY A 953 -33.83 -8.72 -10.90
CA GLY A 953 -32.66 -7.88 -10.57
C GLY A 953 -31.90 -7.31 -11.78
N ASP A 954 -32.29 -7.67 -13.00
CA ASP A 954 -31.73 -7.10 -14.25
C ASP A 954 -32.75 -6.20 -14.93
N TYR A 955 -32.43 -4.90 -14.95
CA TYR A 955 -33.30 -3.86 -15.49
C TYR A 955 -32.54 -2.92 -16.42
N LEU A 956 -33.14 -2.65 -17.58
CA LEU A 956 -32.75 -1.57 -18.46
C LEU A 956 -33.61 -0.34 -18.17
N TYR A 957 -33.03 0.84 -18.37
CA TYR A 957 -33.71 2.10 -18.11
C TYR A 957 -33.72 2.94 -19.38
N ALA A 958 -34.90 3.42 -19.77
CA ALA A 958 -35.05 4.28 -20.94
C ALA A 958 -36.14 5.33 -20.71
N THR A 959 -36.02 6.44 -21.43
CA THR A 959 -36.93 7.57 -21.32
C THR A 959 -37.93 7.61 -22.46
N PHE A 960 -39.21 7.73 -22.12
CA PHE A 960 -40.31 7.78 -23.07
C PHE A 960 -41.21 8.98 -22.78
N THR A 961 -42.02 9.39 -23.76
CA THR A 961 -42.99 10.48 -23.62
C THR A 961 -44.38 9.98 -24.02
N GLY A 962 -45.36 10.14 -23.13
CA GLY A 962 -46.77 9.78 -23.37
C GLY A 962 -47.07 8.27 -23.27
N SER A 963 -46.23 7.41 -23.83
CA SER A 963 -46.35 5.95 -23.72
C SER A 963 -45.01 5.25 -23.91
N ALA A 964 -44.83 4.08 -23.29
CA ALA A 964 -43.65 3.23 -23.48
C ALA A 964 -44.06 1.80 -23.89
N PRO A 965 -43.60 1.29 -25.05
CA PRO A 965 -43.74 -0.12 -25.39
C PRO A 965 -42.88 -0.97 -24.44
N CYS A 966 -43.46 -2.01 -23.85
CA CYS A 966 -42.76 -2.85 -22.87
C CYS A 966 -42.04 -4.03 -23.54
N THR A 967 -41.04 -3.75 -24.37
CA THR A 967 -40.35 -4.76 -25.20
C THR A 967 -38.84 -4.56 -25.21
N SER A 968 -38.07 -5.64 -25.35
CA SER A 968 -36.60 -5.58 -25.50
C SER A 968 -36.14 -4.63 -26.60
N ALA A 969 -36.88 -4.55 -27.72
CA ALA A 969 -36.58 -3.64 -28.82
C ALA A 969 -36.68 -2.16 -28.41
N ALA A 970 -37.64 -1.79 -27.57
CA ALA A 970 -37.82 -0.42 -27.10
C ALA A 970 -36.72 0.02 -26.10
N PHE A 971 -36.07 -0.95 -25.44
CA PHE A 971 -35.01 -0.72 -24.47
C PHE A 971 -33.60 -1.06 -25.01
N GLY A 972 -33.50 -1.41 -26.30
CA GLY A 972 -32.24 -1.63 -27.01
C GLY A 972 -31.67 -3.06 -26.90
N SER A 973 -32.03 -3.81 -25.86
CA SER A 973 -31.64 -5.21 -25.68
C SER A 973 -32.61 -5.96 -24.76
N ASP A 974 -32.47 -7.27 -24.70
CA ASP A 974 -33.15 -8.07 -23.68
C ASP A 974 -32.29 -8.06 -22.40
N PRO A 975 -32.75 -7.50 -21.26
CA PRO A 975 -32.00 -7.55 -20.02
C PRO A 975 -31.77 -8.98 -19.54
N LEU A 976 -32.67 -9.90 -19.88
CA LEU A 976 -32.65 -11.26 -19.35
C LEU A 976 -33.32 -12.26 -20.31
N ALA A 977 -32.49 -12.84 -21.19
CA ALA A 977 -32.95 -13.74 -22.22
C ALA A 977 -33.65 -14.99 -21.65
N GLY A 978 -34.83 -15.31 -22.18
CA GLY A 978 -35.61 -16.49 -21.78
C GLY A 978 -36.45 -16.32 -20.51
N VAL A 979 -36.42 -15.15 -19.87
CA VAL A 979 -37.26 -14.79 -18.73
C VAL A 979 -38.35 -13.82 -19.18
N ALA A 980 -39.52 -13.87 -18.54
CA ALA A 980 -40.61 -12.92 -18.80
C ALA A 980 -40.36 -11.61 -18.05
N LYS A 981 -40.38 -10.47 -18.75
CA LYS A 981 -40.10 -9.14 -18.17
C LYS A 981 -41.37 -8.38 -17.80
N SER A 982 -41.20 -7.28 -17.08
CA SER A 982 -42.24 -6.27 -16.88
C SER A 982 -41.64 -4.86 -16.90
N CYS A 983 -42.49 -3.87 -17.11
CA CYS A 983 -42.13 -2.46 -17.05
C CYS A 983 -42.59 -1.83 -15.75
N TYR A 984 -41.73 -1.00 -15.18
CA TYR A 984 -41.92 -0.35 -13.90
C TYR A 984 -41.68 1.15 -14.02
N VAL A 985 -42.45 1.93 -13.27
CA VAL A 985 -42.34 3.40 -13.21
C VAL A 985 -42.21 3.85 -11.75
N THR A 986 -41.67 5.05 -11.57
CA THR A 986 -41.73 5.74 -10.29
C THR A 986 -43.20 6.02 -9.91
N SER A 987 -43.48 6.09 -8.61
CA SER A 987 -44.81 6.45 -8.07
C SER A 987 -45.30 7.81 -8.54
#